data_AF-A0A2P8HPR2-F1
#
_entry.id   AF-A0A2P8HPR2-F1
#
_cell.length_a   1.000
_cell.length_b   1.000
_cell.length_c   1.000
_cell.angle_alpha   90.00
_cell.angle_beta   90.00
_cell.angle_gamma   90.00
#
_symmetry.space_group_name_H-M   'P 1'
#
loop_
_entity.id
_entity.type
_entity.pdbx_description
1 polymer ?
#
loop_
_entity_poly.entity_id
_entity_poly.type
_entity_poly.pdbx_seq_one_letter_code
_entity_poly.pdbx_strand_id
1 'polypeptide(L)'
;MMKAFLFPGQGSQRRGMGEQLFSRYPAYTATVNDILGYDITTLCLEDPDRLLNQTAYTQPALYVVNALTYIDRIAHEEKPDFVLGHSLGEYVALFAAGVFSFETGLQLVKKRAEIMAAVKDGGMAALLGLKMPAVEKILQTFNYTDIDIANYNSAEQIVISGLRTDILAAQKNFEASGAKLYYPLNVSGAFHSHYLKDAAENFGEYVKKISFSPPQIPVIANVSARPYTAALIPEGLTRQIASQVKWYESVSYLICQGDITFHEIGPGDVLTKMMGFIQANPLTAAEMNIIPPKPALKVADKVTTGSNGSVYPLWLKNFVPVNENGSPVAALQLQATQLGAESFRQTYGVKYAYAAGAMFHGIASQEQVLRLGQAGILSFLGTEGLTIQKVEEAVQYIKEQAGKEIPYGVNLWSHPERPETEDQLVALFIRHGVKNVEAAAYLGLSKAIVYYRVKGLYKDAGGNIVAGNRIMAKLSRPEIVEIFLEPAPKQIVDRLLEERLITAEQAEWSQRLPMADDICAEADSAGHTDRRMPYALLPVIRRMRDEAGKKFSGKYQIRVGVAGGIGTPESAAASYLLGADFIMTGSVNQCTLEAGTSNSVKDMLVEMNIQDTDYAPAGDLFEMGTKIQVLKKGLFFPARANKLFDLYRRYESLDELPVKDRTQLEERYFKNSLQTVFDTLIQQKDPAEISKALQHPKYKMSLVFKSYFSGSMTAALSGNLEIKEDYQVHCSPALGAFNQWVKGTALHPWRNRHADEIAMLLMLSTAVYLGDFFTSLGSSGIPPSRKTEQVLTGSVI
;
A
#
# COMPACT_ATOMS: atom_id res chain seq x y z
N MET A 1 8.53 22.70 -8.39
CA MET A 1 9.34 21.59 -8.92
C MET A 1 10.36 21.26 -7.87
N MET A 2 10.42 20.02 -7.41
CA MET A 2 11.36 19.58 -6.39
C MET A 2 12.78 19.54 -6.96
N LYS A 3 13.78 19.62 -6.08
CA LYS A 3 15.20 19.69 -6.43
C LYS A 3 15.95 18.51 -5.80
N ALA A 4 16.71 17.78 -6.61
CA ALA A 4 17.58 16.70 -6.15
C ALA A 4 19.04 16.99 -6.51
N PHE A 5 19.94 16.88 -5.53
CA PHE A 5 21.39 16.97 -5.75
C PHE A 5 22.01 15.59 -5.88
N LEU A 6 22.74 15.39 -6.99
CA LEU A 6 23.42 14.16 -7.36
C LEU A 6 24.92 14.29 -7.12
N PHE A 7 25.52 13.39 -6.34
CA PHE A 7 26.95 13.39 -6.06
C PHE A 7 27.67 12.28 -6.85
N PRO A 8 28.63 12.62 -7.73
CA PRO A 8 29.33 11.63 -8.54
C PRO A 8 30.31 10.79 -7.72
N GLY A 9 30.48 9.54 -8.13
CA GLY A 9 31.46 8.61 -7.56
C GLY A 9 32.74 8.52 -8.39
N GLN A 10 33.52 7.47 -8.13
CA GLN A 10 34.74 7.14 -8.89
C GLN A 10 34.42 6.97 -10.39
N GLY A 11 35.27 7.56 -11.23
CA GLY A 11 35.06 7.75 -12.67
C GLY A 11 34.85 9.22 -13.07
N SER A 12 34.59 10.11 -12.10
CA SER A 12 34.45 11.56 -12.32
C SER A 12 35.72 12.36 -12.04
N GLN A 13 36.74 11.73 -11.44
CA GLN A 13 37.99 12.40 -11.09
C GLN A 13 38.73 12.84 -12.35
N ARG A 14 39.31 14.05 -12.30
CA ARG A 14 40.18 14.58 -13.34
C ARG A 14 41.16 15.55 -12.73
N ARG A 15 42.36 15.64 -13.32
CA ARG A 15 43.31 16.70 -12.98
C ARG A 15 42.67 18.08 -13.21
N GLY A 16 42.87 19.00 -12.27
CA GLY A 16 42.25 20.32 -12.24
C GLY A 16 40.87 20.36 -11.58
N MET A 17 40.38 19.25 -11.02
CA MET A 17 39.12 19.28 -10.26
C MET A 17 39.27 20.06 -8.94
N GLY A 18 38.24 20.78 -8.54
CA GLY A 18 38.27 21.61 -7.33
C GLY A 18 39.10 22.89 -7.46
N GLU A 19 39.47 23.28 -8.67
CA GLU A 19 40.07 24.59 -8.95
C GLU A 19 39.22 25.70 -8.31
N GLN A 20 39.89 26.68 -7.69
CA GLN A 20 39.29 27.77 -6.88
C GLN A 20 38.65 27.33 -5.54
N LEU A 21 38.14 26.11 -5.39
CA LEU A 21 37.53 25.64 -4.13
C LEU A 21 38.55 25.57 -2.99
N PHE A 22 39.73 25.01 -3.23
CA PHE A 22 40.77 24.88 -2.20
C PHE A 22 41.22 26.24 -1.65
N SER A 23 41.43 27.23 -2.54
CA SER A 23 41.79 28.60 -2.16
C SER A 23 40.65 29.35 -1.46
N ARG A 24 39.40 29.04 -1.78
CA ARG A 24 38.21 29.66 -1.19
C ARG A 24 37.87 29.10 0.19
N TYR A 25 38.24 27.83 0.43
CA TYR A 25 38.02 27.11 1.68
C TYR A 25 39.35 26.63 2.31
N PRO A 26 40.27 27.55 2.67
CA PRO A 26 41.61 27.19 3.13
C PRO A 26 41.60 26.43 4.46
N ALA A 27 40.65 26.71 5.35
CA ALA A 27 40.51 26.01 6.63
C ALA A 27 40.12 24.53 6.44
N TYR A 28 39.14 24.24 5.58
CA TYR A 28 38.81 22.86 5.22
C TYR A 28 39.99 22.17 4.54
N THR A 29 40.66 22.85 3.61
CA THR A 29 41.83 22.30 2.90
C THR A 29 42.96 21.91 3.86
N ALA A 30 43.25 22.74 4.86
CA ALA A 30 44.24 22.42 5.89
C ALA A 30 43.84 21.17 6.69
N THR A 31 42.59 21.12 7.19
CA THR A 31 42.08 19.95 7.91
C THR A 31 42.09 18.67 7.06
N VAL A 32 41.78 18.78 5.77
CA VAL A 32 41.88 17.66 4.83
C VAL A 32 43.32 17.15 4.76
N ASN A 33 44.28 18.04 4.57
CA ASN A 33 45.70 17.68 4.49
C ASN A 33 46.18 16.99 5.77
N ASP A 34 45.76 17.48 6.94
CA ASP A 34 46.07 16.86 8.23
C ASP A 34 45.47 15.46 8.37
N ILE A 35 44.20 15.26 7.96
CA ILE A 35 43.54 13.95 8.02
C ILE A 35 44.13 12.95 7.02
N LEU A 36 44.44 13.41 5.81
CA LEU A 36 44.92 12.56 4.73
C LEU A 36 46.41 12.24 4.86
N GLY A 37 47.22 13.19 5.32
CA GLY A 37 48.68 13.09 5.43
C GLY A 37 49.42 13.46 4.14
N TYR A 38 48.74 14.09 3.18
CA TYR A 38 49.30 14.57 1.92
C TYR A 38 48.52 15.80 1.44
N ASP A 39 49.09 16.58 0.52
CA ASP A 39 48.43 17.78 0.00
C ASP A 39 47.35 17.43 -1.05
N ILE A 40 46.08 17.61 -0.67
CA ILE A 40 44.94 17.35 -1.54
C ILE A 40 44.90 18.28 -2.75
N THR A 41 45.43 19.50 -2.60
CA THR A 41 45.43 20.52 -3.65
C THR A 41 46.36 20.08 -4.78
N THR A 42 47.61 19.74 -4.44
CA THR A 42 48.59 19.21 -5.40
C THR A 42 48.07 17.93 -6.08
N LEU A 43 47.46 17.00 -5.32
CA LEU A 43 46.89 15.78 -5.88
C LEU A 43 45.78 16.08 -6.92
N CYS A 44 44.86 17.00 -6.62
CA CYS A 44 43.70 17.25 -7.48
C CYS A 44 44.04 18.15 -8.67
N LEU A 45 44.91 19.15 -8.50
CA LEU A 45 45.23 20.15 -9.53
C LEU A 45 46.37 19.72 -10.45
N GLU A 46 47.39 19.04 -9.92
CA GLU A 46 48.62 18.74 -10.65
C GLU A 46 48.81 17.23 -10.90
N ASP A 47 48.50 16.40 -9.91
CA ASP A 47 48.69 14.93 -9.92
C ASP A 47 50.10 14.49 -10.42
N PRO A 48 51.20 15.05 -9.86
CA PRO A 48 52.55 14.84 -10.39
C PRO A 48 52.98 13.36 -10.37
N ASP A 49 52.55 12.63 -9.35
CA ASP A 49 52.87 11.22 -9.14
C ASP A 49 51.84 10.26 -9.76
N ARG A 50 50.83 10.78 -10.48
CA ARG A 50 49.75 10.02 -11.13
C ARG A 50 48.98 9.12 -10.15
N LEU A 51 48.76 9.61 -8.95
CA LEU A 51 48.09 8.89 -7.86
C LEU A 51 46.57 9.06 -7.91
N LEU A 52 46.05 10.10 -8.57
CA LEU A 52 44.62 10.43 -8.54
C LEU A 52 43.71 9.30 -9.05
N ASN A 53 44.21 8.39 -9.87
CA ASN A 53 43.46 7.23 -10.38
C ASN A 53 43.59 5.96 -9.51
N GLN A 54 44.32 6.01 -8.41
CA GLN A 54 44.39 4.92 -7.44
C GLN A 54 43.28 5.08 -6.40
N THR A 55 42.47 4.03 -6.20
CA THR A 55 41.27 4.05 -5.33
C THR A 55 41.50 4.69 -3.95
N ALA A 56 42.65 4.45 -3.32
CA ALA A 56 43.04 5.02 -2.03
C ALA A 56 43.10 6.56 -2.01
N TYR A 57 43.39 7.18 -3.15
CA TYR A 57 43.49 8.62 -3.36
C TYR A 57 42.25 9.19 -4.06
N THR A 58 41.70 8.45 -5.04
CA THR A 58 40.53 8.87 -5.80
C THR A 58 39.33 9.13 -4.90
N GLN A 59 39.05 8.22 -3.95
CA GLN A 59 37.85 8.33 -3.14
C GLN A 59 37.88 9.52 -2.16
N PRO A 60 38.96 9.74 -1.37
CA PRO A 60 39.05 10.94 -0.54
C PRO A 60 39.02 12.23 -1.36
N ALA A 61 39.71 12.27 -2.51
CA ALA A 61 39.73 13.45 -3.37
C ALA A 61 38.34 13.82 -3.90
N LEU A 62 37.57 12.83 -4.37
CA LEU A 62 36.21 13.05 -4.82
C LEU A 62 35.26 13.44 -3.68
N TYR A 63 35.40 12.85 -2.49
CA TYR A 63 34.61 13.27 -1.33
C TYR A 63 34.86 14.75 -1.01
N VAL A 64 36.13 15.18 -0.94
CA VAL A 64 36.52 16.55 -0.63
C VAL A 64 35.97 17.52 -1.67
N VAL A 65 36.22 17.26 -2.96
CA VAL A 65 35.78 18.17 -4.03
C VAL A 65 34.25 18.26 -4.08
N ASN A 66 33.54 17.14 -4.00
CA ASN A 66 32.07 17.14 -4.01
C ASN A 66 31.49 17.87 -2.78
N ALA A 67 32.06 17.62 -1.59
CA ALA A 67 31.62 18.26 -0.35
C ALA A 67 31.90 19.78 -0.35
N LEU A 68 33.06 20.22 -0.83
CA LEU A 68 33.35 21.65 -1.00
C LEU A 68 32.45 22.31 -2.05
N THR A 69 32.18 21.61 -3.15
CA THR A 69 31.24 22.09 -4.19
C THR A 69 29.83 22.24 -3.61
N TYR A 70 29.39 21.30 -2.78
CA TYR A 70 28.12 21.40 -2.07
C TYR A 70 28.10 22.61 -1.14
N ILE A 71 29.12 22.77 -0.28
CA ILE A 71 29.23 23.90 0.66
C ILE A 71 29.17 25.24 -0.09
N ASP A 72 29.88 25.37 -1.21
CA ASP A 72 29.85 26.59 -2.03
C ASP A 72 28.48 26.83 -2.65
N ARG A 73 27.83 25.77 -3.15
CA ARG A 73 26.50 25.86 -3.76
C ARG A 73 25.44 26.32 -2.77
N ILE A 74 25.37 25.72 -1.59
CA ILE A 74 24.34 26.03 -0.58
C ILE A 74 24.62 27.33 0.18
N ALA A 75 25.80 27.94 0.04
CA ALA A 75 26.05 29.29 0.53
C ALA A 75 25.24 30.35 -0.24
N HIS A 76 24.75 30.00 -1.43
CA HIS A 76 24.07 30.92 -2.34
C HIS A 76 22.72 30.39 -2.86
N GLU A 77 22.34 29.16 -2.50
CA GLU A 77 21.11 28.51 -2.95
C GLU A 77 20.38 27.79 -1.82
N GLU A 78 19.07 27.61 -1.97
CA GLU A 78 18.26 26.79 -1.09
C GLU A 78 18.72 25.32 -1.11
N LYS A 79 18.58 24.65 0.05
CA LYS A 79 18.86 23.22 0.18
C LYS A 79 17.92 22.39 -0.73
N PRO A 80 18.39 21.25 -1.27
CA PRO A 80 17.56 20.38 -2.10
C PRO A 80 16.51 19.63 -1.26
N ASP A 81 15.46 19.16 -1.92
CA ASP A 81 14.44 18.28 -1.34
C ASP A 81 14.96 16.85 -1.16
N PHE A 82 15.90 16.42 -2.02
CA PHE A 82 16.51 15.10 -1.98
C PHE A 82 18.01 15.17 -2.27
N VAL A 83 18.77 14.25 -1.67
CA VAL A 83 20.16 14.01 -2.03
C VAL A 83 20.41 12.53 -2.30
N LEU A 84 21.30 12.25 -3.25
CA LEU A 84 21.76 10.90 -3.55
C LEU A 84 23.12 10.98 -4.20
N GLY A 85 23.91 9.93 -4.07
CA GLY A 85 25.20 9.86 -4.73
C GLY A 85 25.53 8.46 -5.20
N HIS A 86 26.29 8.39 -6.29
CA HIS A 86 26.63 7.14 -6.95
C HIS A 86 27.86 6.51 -6.26
N SER A 87 27.68 5.32 -5.67
CA SER A 87 28.72 4.62 -4.91
C SER A 87 29.35 5.51 -3.84
N LEU A 88 30.59 5.95 -4.02
CA LEU A 88 31.27 6.90 -3.14
C LEU A 88 30.46 8.18 -2.89
N GLY A 89 29.73 8.68 -3.89
CA GLY A 89 28.94 9.90 -3.75
C GLY A 89 27.89 9.81 -2.63
N GLU A 90 27.46 8.62 -2.24
CA GLU A 90 26.52 8.42 -1.13
C GLU A 90 27.04 8.98 0.20
N TYR A 91 28.35 8.94 0.43
CA TYR A 91 28.98 9.53 1.63
C TYR A 91 28.86 11.05 1.63
N VAL A 92 28.95 11.67 0.46
CA VAL A 92 28.75 13.12 0.30
C VAL A 92 27.27 13.46 0.48
N ALA A 93 26.35 12.62 -0.01
CA ALA A 93 24.92 12.80 0.20
C ALA A 93 24.54 12.75 1.69
N LEU A 94 25.11 11.82 2.45
CA LEU A 94 24.92 11.72 3.91
C LEU A 94 25.52 12.94 4.65
N PHE A 95 26.71 13.40 4.25
CA PHE A 95 27.27 14.66 4.75
C PHE A 95 26.33 15.85 4.46
N ALA A 96 25.85 15.97 3.21
CA ALA A 96 24.96 17.05 2.79
C ALA A 96 23.65 17.07 3.60
N ALA A 97 23.15 15.89 3.98
CA ALA A 97 21.98 15.71 4.83
C ALA A 97 22.25 15.90 6.33
N GLY A 98 23.48 16.25 6.74
CA GLY A 98 23.83 16.52 8.13
C GLY A 98 23.97 15.27 9.01
N VAL A 99 24.18 14.09 8.40
CA VAL A 99 24.32 12.82 9.14
C VAL A 99 25.62 12.77 9.94
N PHE A 100 26.69 13.38 9.44
CA PHE A 100 27.99 13.49 10.10
C PHE A 100 28.73 14.75 9.66
N SER A 101 29.79 15.14 10.38
CA SER A 101 30.63 16.29 10.02
C SER A 101 31.49 16.00 8.77
N PHE A 102 32.01 17.05 8.15
CA PHE A 102 32.92 16.94 7.00
C PHE A 102 34.13 16.04 7.32
N GLU A 103 34.74 16.20 8.49
CA GLU A 103 35.90 15.46 8.95
C GLU A 103 35.58 13.99 9.19
N THR A 104 34.45 13.70 9.85
CA THR A 104 33.99 12.33 10.07
C THR A 104 33.71 11.63 8.74
N GLY A 105 33.08 12.31 7.79
CA GLY A 105 32.84 11.76 6.46
C GLY A 105 34.15 11.48 5.70
N LEU A 106 35.12 12.39 5.79
CA LEU A 106 36.44 12.19 5.19
C LEU A 106 37.18 10.99 5.82
N GLN A 107 37.11 10.82 7.13
CA GLN A 107 37.69 9.66 7.83
C GLN A 107 37.03 8.35 7.41
N LEU A 108 35.70 8.32 7.32
CA LEU A 108 34.94 7.17 6.79
C LEU A 108 35.36 6.83 5.36
N VAL A 109 35.44 7.84 4.48
CA VAL A 109 35.84 7.64 3.09
C VAL A 109 37.30 7.21 2.98
N LYS A 110 38.22 7.79 3.76
CA LYS A 110 39.62 7.35 3.82
C LYS A 110 39.70 5.87 4.19
N LYS A 111 38.99 5.46 5.25
CA LYS A 111 38.97 4.06 5.69
C LYS A 111 38.36 3.12 4.64
N ARG A 112 37.27 3.54 3.99
CA ARG A 112 36.66 2.81 2.87
C ARG A 112 37.65 2.64 1.72
N ALA A 113 38.33 3.72 1.35
CA ALA A 113 39.29 3.75 0.25
C ALA A 113 40.48 2.81 0.51
N GLU A 114 41.03 2.85 1.73
CA GLU A 114 42.11 1.95 2.17
C GLU A 114 41.71 0.48 2.06
N ILE A 115 40.54 0.12 2.61
CA ILE A 115 40.04 -1.26 2.61
C ILE A 115 39.75 -1.73 1.18
N MET A 116 39.09 -0.91 0.36
CA MET A 116 38.75 -1.27 -1.01
C MET A 116 40.00 -1.36 -1.90
N ALA A 117 41.01 -0.51 -1.68
CA ALA A 117 42.27 -0.55 -2.42
C ALA A 117 43.13 -1.77 -2.07
N ALA A 118 42.93 -2.40 -0.90
CA ALA A 118 43.67 -3.60 -0.49
C ALA A 118 43.25 -4.85 -1.26
N VAL A 119 42.06 -4.86 -1.88
CA VAL A 119 41.55 -5.97 -2.69
C VAL A 119 42.34 -6.03 -4.00
N LYS A 120 42.88 -7.22 -4.31
CA LYS A 120 43.70 -7.47 -5.50
C LYS A 120 42.97 -8.32 -6.52
N ASP A 121 43.53 -8.35 -7.73
CA ASP A 121 43.15 -9.25 -8.83
C ASP A 121 41.69 -9.13 -9.32
N GLY A 122 40.97 -8.10 -8.89
CA GLY A 122 39.62 -7.80 -9.34
C GLY A 122 39.57 -6.96 -10.62
N GLY A 123 38.43 -7.01 -11.27
CA GLY A 123 38.10 -6.19 -12.43
C GLY A 123 36.61 -5.89 -12.50
N MET A 124 36.27 -4.90 -13.33
CA MET A 124 34.88 -4.54 -13.63
C MET A 124 34.75 -4.24 -15.12
N ALA A 125 33.56 -4.42 -15.69
CA ALA A 125 33.27 -4.04 -17.06
C ALA A 125 31.86 -3.45 -17.19
N ALA A 126 31.75 -2.38 -17.96
CA ALA A 126 30.47 -1.79 -18.34
C ALA A 126 29.93 -2.49 -19.60
N LEU A 127 28.68 -2.91 -19.53
CA LEU A 127 27.92 -3.54 -20.60
C LEU A 127 26.89 -2.53 -21.11
N LEU A 128 26.88 -2.27 -22.42
CA LEU A 128 25.83 -1.47 -23.05
C LEU A 128 24.97 -2.32 -24.00
N GLY A 129 23.67 -2.00 -24.02
CA GLY A 129 22.70 -2.59 -24.96
C GLY A 129 22.07 -3.90 -24.53
N LEU A 130 22.35 -4.37 -23.30
CA LEU A 130 21.69 -5.52 -22.69
C LEU A 130 20.86 -5.09 -21.47
N LYS A 131 19.69 -5.70 -21.31
CA LYS A 131 18.82 -5.54 -20.14
C LYS A 131 19.17 -6.55 -19.05
N MET A 132 18.78 -6.28 -17.81
CA MET A 132 19.10 -7.12 -16.64
C MET A 132 18.80 -8.61 -16.85
N PRO A 133 17.60 -9.03 -17.34
CA PRO A 133 17.31 -10.46 -17.50
C PRO A 133 18.21 -11.15 -18.53
N ALA A 134 18.71 -10.41 -19.52
CA ALA A 134 19.64 -10.95 -20.51
C ALA A 134 21.04 -11.14 -19.89
N VAL A 135 21.51 -10.18 -19.09
CA VAL A 135 22.79 -10.30 -18.36
C VAL A 135 22.74 -11.48 -17.40
N GLU A 136 21.69 -11.61 -16.59
CA GLU A 136 21.50 -12.75 -15.67
C GLU A 136 21.48 -14.08 -16.42
N LYS A 137 20.76 -14.16 -17.54
CA LYS A 137 20.72 -15.37 -18.38
C LYS A 137 22.09 -15.71 -18.96
N ILE A 138 22.88 -14.72 -19.39
CA ILE A 138 24.23 -14.94 -19.92
C ILE A 138 25.13 -15.48 -18.81
N LEU A 139 25.11 -14.88 -17.62
CA LEU A 139 25.89 -15.36 -16.47
C LEU A 139 25.55 -16.83 -16.14
N GLN A 140 24.27 -17.19 -16.14
CA GLN A 140 23.82 -18.57 -15.94
C GLN A 140 24.23 -19.50 -17.08
N THR A 141 24.05 -19.09 -18.34
CA THR A 141 24.29 -19.92 -19.54
C THR A 141 25.76 -20.31 -19.67
N PHE A 142 26.67 -19.38 -19.33
CA PHE A 142 28.11 -19.61 -19.40
C PHE A 142 28.73 -20.01 -18.05
N ASN A 143 27.89 -20.26 -17.02
CA ASN A 143 28.30 -20.67 -15.69
C ASN A 143 29.33 -19.73 -15.03
N TYR A 144 29.12 -18.42 -15.17
CA TYR A 144 29.92 -17.40 -14.49
C TYR A 144 29.43 -17.20 -13.06
N THR A 145 29.82 -18.11 -12.16
CA THR A 145 29.48 -18.05 -10.73
C THR A 145 30.28 -17.01 -9.95
N ASP A 146 31.40 -16.57 -10.52
CA ASP A 146 32.39 -15.66 -9.93
C ASP A 146 32.29 -14.21 -10.46
N ILE A 147 31.18 -13.89 -11.15
CA ILE A 147 30.90 -12.55 -11.69
C ILE A 147 29.56 -12.07 -11.12
N ASP A 148 29.61 -10.95 -10.39
CA ASP A 148 28.44 -10.26 -9.86
C ASP A 148 28.04 -9.05 -10.70
N ILE A 149 26.80 -8.61 -10.55
CA ILE A 149 26.30 -7.35 -11.10
C ILE A 149 26.55 -6.22 -10.09
N ALA A 150 27.63 -5.46 -10.30
CA ALA A 150 28.06 -4.37 -9.43
C ALA A 150 27.17 -3.13 -9.48
N ASN A 151 26.73 -2.72 -10.67
CA ASN A 151 25.90 -1.53 -10.82
C ASN A 151 24.77 -1.76 -11.84
N TYR A 152 23.57 -1.30 -11.48
CA TYR A 152 22.49 -1.14 -12.44
C TYR A 152 22.29 0.35 -12.71
N ASN A 153 22.99 0.89 -13.71
CA ASN A 153 23.13 2.33 -13.93
C ASN A 153 21.98 2.92 -14.75
N SER A 154 21.48 2.20 -15.76
CA SER A 154 20.28 2.58 -16.52
C SER A 154 19.68 1.35 -17.21
N ALA A 155 18.57 1.53 -17.92
CA ALA A 155 17.97 0.49 -18.77
C ALA A 155 18.95 -0.10 -19.80
N GLU A 156 19.99 0.64 -20.18
CA GLU A 156 20.94 0.27 -21.22
C GLU A 156 22.37 0.06 -20.72
N GLN A 157 22.68 0.34 -19.45
CA GLN A 157 24.02 0.24 -18.89
C GLN A 157 24.03 -0.54 -17.58
N ILE A 158 24.73 -1.66 -17.58
CA ILE A 158 24.95 -2.53 -16.42
C ILE A 158 26.46 -2.69 -16.24
N VAL A 159 26.94 -2.73 -15.00
CA VAL A 159 28.35 -3.01 -14.70
C VAL A 159 28.44 -4.33 -13.98
N ILE A 160 29.34 -5.19 -14.45
CA ILE A 160 29.68 -6.47 -13.82
C ILE A 160 31.07 -6.39 -13.18
N SER A 161 31.30 -7.22 -12.16
CA SER A 161 32.54 -7.26 -11.39
C SER A 161 32.88 -8.67 -10.97
N GLY A 162 34.17 -9.01 -10.97
CA GLY A 162 34.68 -10.32 -10.56
C GLY A 162 36.19 -10.34 -10.64
N LEU A 163 36.79 -11.54 -10.69
CA LEU A 163 38.22 -11.65 -10.98
C LEU A 163 38.54 -11.06 -12.35
N ARG A 164 39.67 -10.37 -12.46
CA ARG A 164 40.09 -9.68 -13.69
C ARG A 164 40.19 -10.64 -14.86
N THR A 165 40.67 -11.85 -14.63
CA THR A 165 40.75 -12.91 -15.64
C THR A 165 39.37 -13.27 -16.19
N ASP A 166 38.37 -13.34 -15.32
CA ASP A 166 37.03 -13.80 -15.67
C ASP A 166 36.25 -12.70 -16.38
N ILE A 167 36.41 -11.45 -15.94
CA ILE A 167 35.89 -10.27 -16.63
C ILE A 167 36.45 -10.18 -18.06
N LEU A 168 37.78 -10.33 -18.23
CA LEU A 168 38.37 -10.32 -19.57
C LEU A 168 37.91 -11.51 -20.44
N ALA A 169 37.77 -12.70 -19.85
CA ALA A 169 37.29 -13.88 -20.55
C ALA A 169 35.81 -13.79 -20.95
N ALA A 170 34.98 -13.10 -20.15
CA ALA A 170 33.55 -12.95 -20.38
C ALA A 170 33.21 -12.07 -21.58
N GLN A 171 34.12 -11.16 -21.99
CA GLN A 171 33.89 -10.20 -23.08
C GLN A 171 33.29 -10.85 -24.33
N LYS A 172 33.94 -11.90 -24.85
CA LYS A 172 33.51 -12.57 -26.10
C LYS A 172 32.10 -13.13 -26.01
N ASN A 173 31.73 -13.68 -24.85
CA ASN A 173 30.43 -14.31 -24.64
C ASN A 173 29.31 -13.27 -24.51
N PHE A 174 29.58 -12.14 -23.86
CA PHE A 174 28.63 -11.02 -23.80
C PHE A 174 28.44 -10.35 -25.17
N GLU A 175 29.52 -10.11 -25.92
CA GLU A 175 29.45 -9.56 -27.29
C GLU A 175 28.69 -10.50 -28.24
N ALA A 176 29.00 -11.81 -28.21
CA ALA A 176 28.27 -12.81 -28.99
C ALA A 176 26.79 -12.93 -28.61
N SER A 177 26.43 -12.56 -27.38
CA SER A 177 25.06 -12.59 -26.87
C SER A 177 24.31 -11.26 -27.05
N GLY A 178 24.88 -10.31 -27.82
CA GLY A 178 24.21 -9.08 -28.23
C GLY A 178 24.56 -7.84 -27.41
N ALA A 179 25.61 -7.85 -26.59
CA ALA A 179 26.15 -6.61 -26.03
C ALA A 179 26.64 -5.69 -27.16
N LYS A 180 26.16 -4.44 -27.20
CA LYS A 180 26.62 -3.44 -28.18
C LYS A 180 28.03 -2.95 -27.86
N LEU A 181 28.37 -2.88 -26.58
CA LEU A 181 29.70 -2.54 -26.10
C LEU A 181 29.98 -3.29 -24.81
N TYR A 182 31.19 -3.85 -24.72
CA TYR A 182 31.79 -4.38 -23.51
C TYR A 182 33.05 -3.56 -23.21
N TYR A 183 33.05 -2.82 -22.11
CA TYR A 183 34.15 -1.90 -21.79
C TYR A 183 34.76 -2.22 -20.43
N PRO A 184 35.96 -2.82 -20.38
CA PRO A 184 36.70 -3.02 -19.14
C PRO A 184 37.01 -1.70 -18.45
N LEU A 185 36.64 -1.57 -17.17
CA LEU A 185 36.86 -0.37 -16.38
C LEU A 185 38.26 -0.39 -15.77
N ASN A 186 38.90 0.77 -15.74
CA ASN A 186 40.23 0.94 -15.13
C ASN A 186 40.13 1.03 -13.60
N VAL A 187 39.86 -0.11 -12.96
CA VAL A 187 39.76 -0.28 -11.51
C VAL A 187 40.53 -1.51 -11.06
N SER A 188 41.03 -1.49 -9.82
CA SER A 188 41.89 -2.52 -9.26
C SER A 188 41.15 -3.67 -8.56
N GLY A 189 39.86 -3.51 -8.26
CA GLY A 189 39.09 -4.45 -7.46
C GLY A 189 37.71 -4.75 -8.05
N ALA A 190 37.13 -5.87 -7.60
CA ALA A 190 35.77 -6.28 -7.93
C ALA A 190 34.77 -5.57 -6.99
N PHE A 191 34.61 -4.26 -7.15
CA PHE A 191 33.77 -3.48 -6.23
C PHE A 191 32.28 -3.84 -6.35
N HIS A 192 31.53 -3.71 -5.25
CA HIS A 192 30.09 -4.01 -5.18
C HIS A 192 29.76 -5.49 -5.48
N SER A 193 30.64 -6.39 -5.04
CA SER A 193 30.55 -7.84 -5.26
C SER A 193 30.79 -8.63 -3.98
N HIS A 194 30.54 -9.94 -4.04
CA HIS A 194 30.82 -10.84 -2.94
C HIS A 194 32.30 -10.89 -2.53
N TYR A 195 33.25 -10.54 -3.42
CA TYR A 195 34.68 -10.44 -3.09
C TYR A 195 34.99 -9.36 -2.04
N LEU A 196 34.04 -8.45 -1.80
CA LEU A 196 34.18 -7.34 -0.86
C LEU A 196 33.48 -7.63 0.48
N LYS A 197 32.97 -8.85 0.74
CA LYS A 197 32.30 -9.19 2.00
C LYS A 197 33.19 -8.98 3.23
N ASP A 198 34.40 -9.54 3.23
CA ASP A 198 35.35 -9.39 4.35
C ASP A 198 35.77 -7.92 4.54
N ALA A 199 35.93 -7.21 3.42
CA ALA A 199 36.19 -5.77 3.41
C ALA A 199 35.03 -4.97 4.03
N ALA A 200 33.79 -5.33 3.70
CA ALA A 200 32.58 -4.73 4.25
C ALA A 200 32.49 -4.99 5.77
N GLU A 201 32.76 -6.21 6.24
CA GLU A 201 32.76 -6.54 7.67
C GLU A 201 33.81 -5.73 8.44
N ASN A 202 35.04 -5.64 7.92
CA ASN A 202 36.11 -4.82 8.51
C ASN A 202 35.70 -3.33 8.57
N PHE A 203 35.09 -2.82 7.50
CA PHE A 203 34.57 -1.47 7.47
C PHE A 203 33.44 -1.26 8.49
N GLY A 204 32.56 -2.26 8.66
CA GLY A 204 31.48 -2.25 9.65
C GLY A 204 31.98 -2.09 11.08
N GLU A 205 33.09 -2.73 11.45
CA GLU A 205 33.74 -2.55 12.76
C GLU A 205 34.25 -1.13 12.99
N TYR A 206 34.65 -0.43 11.92
CA TYR A 206 35.00 0.99 12.00
C TYR A 206 33.75 1.87 12.10
N VAL A 207 32.75 1.61 11.27
CA VAL A 207 31.46 2.35 11.24
C VAL A 207 30.76 2.33 12.59
N LYS A 208 30.79 1.20 13.33
CA LYS A 208 30.20 1.07 14.68
C LYS A 208 30.76 2.07 15.70
N LYS A 209 31.95 2.63 15.47
CA LYS A 209 32.61 3.58 16.38
C LYS A 209 32.20 5.03 16.12
N ILE A 210 31.42 5.26 15.07
CA ILE A 210 30.99 6.59 14.63
C ILE A 210 29.56 6.85 15.08
N SER A 211 29.30 8.07 15.56
CA SER A 211 27.95 8.53 15.86
C SER A 211 27.32 9.16 14.61
N PHE A 212 26.10 8.74 14.30
CA PHE A 212 25.32 9.24 13.17
C PHE A 212 24.13 10.06 13.67
N SER A 213 23.91 11.21 13.04
CA SER A 213 22.70 12.02 13.24
C SER A 213 21.60 11.59 12.26
N PRO A 214 20.31 11.74 12.62
CA PRO A 214 19.21 11.57 11.67
C PRO A 214 19.37 12.50 10.45
N PRO A 215 19.11 12.02 9.22
CA PRO A 215 19.25 12.83 8.03
C PRO A 215 18.20 13.95 8.01
N GLN A 216 18.64 15.20 7.80
CA GLN A 216 17.79 16.38 7.68
C GLN A 216 17.20 16.54 6.29
N ILE A 217 17.83 15.93 5.28
CA ILE A 217 17.37 15.84 3.89
C ILE A 217 17.27 14.35 3.56
N PRO A 218 16.17 13.86 2.96
CA PRO A 218 16.06 12.47 2.54
C PRO A 218 17.23 12.04 1.63
N VAL A 219 17.94 10.99 2.04
CA VAL A 219 19.08 10.42 1.31
C VAL A 219 18.68 9.08 0.70
N ILE A 220 18.73 8.94 -0.62
CA ILE A 220 18.38 7.66 -1.28
C ILE A 220 19.56 6.69 -1.23
N ALA A 221 19.36 5.55 -0.59
CA ALA A 221 20.39 4.55 -0.38
C ALA A 221 20.66 3.71 -1.64
N ASN A 222 21.93 3.43 -1.93
CA ASN A 222 22.40 2.71 -3.13
C ASN A 222 21.94 1.25 -3.16
N VAL A 223 21.85 0.61 -1.98
CA VAL A 223 21.54 -0.82 -1.85
C VAL A 223 20.04 -1.09 -1.95
N SER A 224 19.22 -0.26 -1.31
CA SER A 224 17.77 -0.44 -1.27
C SER A 224 17.03 0.39 -2.31
N ALA A 225 17.68 1.39 -2.91
CA ALA A 225 17.04 2.43 -3.72
C ALA A 225 15.90 3.17 -2.99
N ARG A 226 15.96 3.26 -1.65
CA ARG A 226 14.96 3.94 -0.80
C ARG A 226 15.62 4.93 0.16
N PRO A 227 14.88 5.91 0.71
CA PRO A 227 15.40 6.81 1.73
C PRO A 227 15.97 6.05 2.93
N TYR A 228 17.12 6.51 3.43
CA TYR A 228 17.63 6.05 4.73
C TYR A 228 16.67 6.41 5.86
N THR A 229 16.48 5.50 6.80
CA THR A 229 16.07 5.84 8.17
C THR A 229 17.32 5.92 9.05
N ALA A 230 17.28 6.69 10.14
CA ALA A 230 18.44 6.88 11.01
C ALA A 230 19.03 5.54 11.51
N ALA A 231 18.17 4.56 11.82
CA ALA A 231 18.58 3.25 12.29
C ALA A 231 19.34 2.40 11.24
N LEU A 232 19.11 2.65 9.95
CA LEU A 232 19.66 1.83 8.86
C LEU A 232 20.97 2.37 8.28
N ILE A 233 21.42 3.58 8.69
CA ILE A 233 22.62 4.21 8.13
C ILE A 233 23.89 3.37 8.36
N PRO A 234 24.22 2.91 9.59
CA PRO A 234 25.45 2.16 9.83
C PRO A 234 25.51 0.85 9.04
N GLU A 235 24.42 0.09 9.09
CA GLU A 235 24.30 -1.20 8.38
C GLU A 235 24.29 -0.99 6.86
N GLY A 236 23.64 0.07 6.37
CA GLY A 236 23.58 0.40 4.95
C GLY A 236 24.96 0.77 4.39
N LEU A 237 25.72 1.63 5.06
CA LEU A 237 27.09 1.98 4.65
C LEU A 237 28.02 0.77 4.63
N THR A 238 27.87 -0.13 5.60
CA THR A 238 28.60 -1.40 5.67
C THR A 238 28.28 -2.27 4.47
N ARG A 239 26.98 -2.53 4.23
CA ARG A 239 26.52 -3.38 3.12
C ARG A 239 26.86 -2.81 1.74
N GLN A 240 26.88 -1.48 1.59
CA GLN A 240 27.12 -0.80 0.32
C GLN A 240 28.40 -1.27 -0.39
N ILE A 241 29.46 -1.55 0.35
CA ILE A 241 30.77 -1.92 -0.19
C ILE A 241 30.72 -3.22 -1.01
N ALA A 242 29.86 -4.18 -0.59
CA ALA A 242 29.75 -5.50 -1.18
C ALA A 242 28.41 -5.76 -1.90
N SER A 243 27.54 -4.74 -1.99
CA SER A 243 26.21 -4.86 -2.60
C SER A 243 26.11 -4.06 -3.88
N GLN A 244 25.26 -4.54 -4.80
CA GLN A 244 24.93 -3.84 -6.04
C GLN A 244 24.48 -2.39 -5.78
N VAL A 245 24.98 -1.47 -6.59
CA VAL A 245 24.49 -0.09 -6.67
C VAL A 245 23.28 -0.04 -7.60
N LYS A 246 22.09 0.14 -7.02
CA LYS A 246 20.81 0.20 -7.73
C LYS A 246 20.51 1.62 -8.22
N TRP A 247 21.41 2.20 -9.02
CA TRP A 247 21.31 3.61 -9.41
C TRP A 247 20.08 3.92 -10.28
N TYR A 248 19.80 3.09 -11.28
CA TYR A 248 18.64 3.21 -12.15
C TYR A 248 17.33 3.20 -11.35
N GLU A 249 17.24 2.30 -10.37
CA GLU A 249 16.12 2.23 -9.43
C GLU A 249 16.07 3.46 -8.51
N SER A 250 17.20 3.90 -7.96
CA SER A 250 17.28 5.06 -7.04
C SER A 250 16.77 6.34 -7.70
N VAL A 251 17.14 6.57 -8.96
CA VAL A 251 16.68 7.75 -9.67
C VAL A 251 15.25 7.59 -10.17
N SER A 252 14.86 6.41 -10.67
CA SER A 252 13.48 6.16 -11.07
C SER A 252 12.51 6.29 -9.89
N TYR A 253 12.94 5.90 -8.69
CA TYR A 253 12.22 6.16 -7.44
C TYR A 253 11.96 7.65 -7.24
N LEU A 254 12.99 8.50 -7.45
CA LEU A 254 12.86 9.96 -7.36
C LEU A 254 11.93 10.53 -8.44
N ILE A 255 12.05 10.06 -9.69
CA ILE A 255 11.13 10.45 -10.77
C ILE A 255 9.68 10.10 -10.39
N CYS A 256 9.44 8.98 -9.70
CA CYS A 256 8.12 8.59 -9.22
C CYS A 256 7.57 9.45 -8.06
N GLN A 257 8.35 10.36 -7.46
CA GLN A 257 7.88 11.25 -6.39
C GLN A 257 7.11 12.47 -6.93
N GLY A 258 7.26 12.77 -8.23
CA GLY A 258 6.69 13.94 -8.89
C GLY A 258 7.74 14.70 -9.72
N ASP A 259 7.44 15.95 -10.05
CA ASP A 259 8.31 16.77 -10.89
C ASP A 259 9.60 17.17 -10.15
N ILE A 260 10.71 16.48 -10.48
CA ILE A 260 12.04 16.70 -9.91
C ILE A 260 13.01 17.24 -10.97
N THR A 261 13.81 18.23 -10.57
CA THR A 261 15.00 18.70 -11.28
C THR A 261 16.26 18.13 -10.62
N PHE A 262 17.13 17.54 -11.42
CA PHE A 262 18.36 16.91 -10.97
C PHE A 262 19.56 17.82 -11.27
N HIS A 263 20.41 18.02 -10.26
CA HIS A 263 21.65 18.80 -10.40
C HIS A 263 22.84 17.98 -9.92
N GLU A 264 23.80 17.73 -10.81
CA GLU A 264 25.06 17.10 -10.43
C GLU A 264 25.95 18.11 -9.70
N ILE A 265 26.44 17.71 -8.52
CA ILE A 265 27.28 18.51 -7.64
C ILE A 265 28.62 17.82 -7.49
N GLY A 266 29.64 18.37 -8.15
CA GLY A 266 30.99 17.80 -8.18
C GLY A 266 31.65 18.00 -9.55
N PRO A 267 32.79 17.33 -9.79
CA PRO A 267 33.51 17.45 -11.04
C PRO A 267 32.86 16.63 -12.16
N GLY A 268 32.86 17.19 -13.38
CA GLY A 268 32.40 16.49 -14.59
C GLY A 268 30.89 16.56 -14.81
N ASP A 269 30.39 15.65 -15.64
CA ASP A 269 28.99 15.59 -16.07
C ASP A 269 28.51 14.13 -16.23
N VAL A 270 29.14 13.20 -15.50
CA VAL A 270 28.93 11.75 -15.66
C VAL A 270 27.52 11.38 -15.26
N LEU A 271 27.03 11.88 -14.12
CA LEU A 271 25.66 11.60 -13.67
C LEU A 271 24.65 12.33 -14.54
N THR A 272 24.93 13.55 -14.98
CA THR A 272 24.07 14.33 -15.88
C THR A 272 23.84 13.60 -17.21
N LYS A 273 24.91 13.04 -17.80
CA LYS A 273 24.79 12.20 -19.00
C LYS A 273 24.03 10.91 -18.73
N MET A 274 24.34 10.24 -17.62
CA MET A 274 23.64 9.01 -17.21
C MET A 274 22.14 9.26 -16.98
N MET A 275 21.80 10.44 -16.46
CA MET A 275 20.45 10.87 -16.19
C MET A 275 19.60 10.97 -17.46
N GLY A 276 20.17 11.43 -18.57
CA GLY A 276 19.45 11.48 -19.85
C GLY A 276 18.89 10.12 -20.26
N PHE A 277 19.64 9.04 -20.06
CA PHE A 277 19.19 7.67 -20.38
C PHE A 277 18.08 7.18 -19.44
N ILE A 278 18.18 7.51 -18.15
CA ILE A 278 17.18 7.13 -17.14
C ILE A 278 15.89 7.93 -17.34
N GLN A 279 15.96 9.22 -17.62
CA GLN A 279 14.78 10.06 -17.86
C GLN A 279 14.04 9.68 -19.15
N ALA A 280 14.76 9.23 -20.17
CA ALA A 280 14.16 8.75 -21.41
C ALA A 280 13.37 7.44 -21.20
N ASN A 281 13.82 6.59 -20.28
CA ASN A 281 13.17 5.33 -19.94
C ASN A 281 13.28 5.09 -18.42
N PRO A 282 12.44 5.71 -17.58
CA PRO A 282 12.49 5.47 -16.14
C PRO A 282 11.81 4.14 -15.81
N LEU A 283 12.27 3.46 -14.74
CA LEU A 283 11.48 2.38 -14.15
C LEU A 283 10.17 2.98 -13.62
N THR A 284 9.09 2.27 -13.87
CA THR A 284 7.80 2.57 -13.29
C THR A 284 7.78 2.18 -11.81
N ALA A 285 6.91 2.81 -11.04
CA ALA A 285 6.67 2.42 -9.65
C ALA A 285 6.29 0.93 -9.51
N ALA A 286 5.65 0.35 -10.53
CA ALA A 286 5.32 -1.07 -10.58
C ALA A 286 6.57 -1.95 -10.74
N GLU A 287 7.50 -1.60 -11.64
CA GLU A 287 8.74 -2.36 -11.84
C GLU A 287 9.65 -2.35 -10.61
N MET A 288 9.55 -1.32 -9.76
CA MET A 288 10.35 -1.19 -8.53
C MET A 288 9.64 -1.74 -7.29
N ASN A 289 8.43 -2.31 -7.43
CA ASN A 289 7.57 -2.71 -6.31
C ASN A 289 7.43 -1.62 -5.24
N ILE A 290 7.34 -0.36 -5.67
CA ILE A 290 7.09 0.77 -4.77
C ILE A 290 5.66 1.24 -4.89
N ILE A 291 5.08 1.56 -3.74
CA ILE A 291 4.02 2.54 -3.67
C ILE A 291 4.74 3.88 -3.90
N PRO A 292 4.52 4.59 -5.03
CA PRO A 292 5.12 5.90 -5.19
C PRO A 292 4.67 6.75 -4.00
N PRO A 293 5.58 7.45 -3.32
CA PRO A 293 5.18 8.32 -2.24
C PRO A 293 4.18 9.31 -2.78
N LYS A 294 3.18 9.52 -1.94
CA LYS A 294 2.24 10.63 -2.02
C LYS A 294 2.97 11.84 -2.64
N PRO A 295 2.42 12.51 -3.67
CA PRO A 295 2.79 13.90 -3.88
C PRO A 295 2.66 14.54 -2.51
N ALA A 296 3.74 15.11 -1.97
CA ALA A 296 3.68 15.69 -0.65
C ALA A 296 2.47 16.63 -0.62
N LEU A 297 1.41 16.24 0.09
CA LEU A 297 0.41 17.21 0.50
C LEU A 297 1.23 18.12 1.39
N LYS A 298 1.51 19.32 0.87
CA LYS A 298 1.68 20.47 1.73
C LYS A 298 0.43 20.50 2.61
N VAL A 299 0.53 19.92 3.81
CA VAL A 299 -0.51 19.96 4.85
C VAL A 299 -0.73 21.41 5.32
N ALA A 300 0.08 22.36 4.85
CA ALA A 300 -0.24 23.76 4.83
C ALA A 300 -0.17 24.26 3.38
N ASP A 301 -1.32 24.41 2.72
CA ASP A 301 -1.61 25.68 2.04
C ASP A 301 -3.10 25.72 1.67
N LYS A 302 -3.82 26.47 2.52
CA LYS A 302 -5.20 26.94 2.41
C LYS A 302 -6.27 25.89 2.73
N VAL A 303 -6.71 25.94 3.98
CA VAL A 303 -8.06 25.55 4.40
C VAL A 303 -8.98 26.73 4.10
N THR A 304 -10.21 26.49 3.63
CA THR A 304 -11.27 27.50 3.65
C THR A 304 -12.19 27.24 4.85
N THR A 305 -12.50 28.28 5.61
CA THR A 305 -13.48 28.26 6.70
C THR A 305 -14.81 28.75 6.16
N GLY A 306 -15.83 27.88 6.18
CA GLY A 306 -17.21 28.30 5.92
C GLY A 306 -17.70 29.24 7.03
N SER A 307 -18.76 30.01 6.75
CA SER A 307 -19.35 31.01 7.67
C SER A 307 -19.84 30.46 9.02
N ASN A 308 -19.84 29.14 9.20
CA ASN A 308 -20.24 28.40 10.40
C ASN A 308 -19.08 27.68 11.10
N GLY A 309 -17.82 27.95 10.71
CA GLY A 309 -16.62 27.35 11.32
C GLY A 309 -16.17 26.03 10.69
N SER A 310 -16.85 25.56 9.64
CA SER A 310 -16.51 24.31 8.95
C SER A 310 -15.22 24.45 8.12
N VAL A 311 -14.25 23.57 8.36
CA VAL A 311 -12.95 23.54 7.68
C VAL A 311 -12.99 22.55 6.51
N TYR A 312 -12.64 23.03 5.30
CA TYR A 312 -12.51 22.22 4.09
C TYR A 312 -11.17 22.48 3.35
N PRO A 313 -10.58 21.47 2.67
CA PRO A 313 -9.40 21.65 1.82
C PRO A 313 -9.69 22.57 0.62
N LEU A 314 -8.78 23.48 0.23
CA LEU A 314 -9.01 24.41 -0.90
C LEU A 314 -9.22 23.69 -2.23
N TRP A 315 -8.55 22.54 -2.47
CA TRP A 315 -8.68 21.77 -3.72
C TRP A 315 -10.12 21.33 -3.98
N LEU A 316 -10.94 21.19 -2.93
CA LEU A 316 -12.35 20.81 -3.02
C LEU A 316 -13.19 21.83 -3.80
N LYS A 317 -12.77 23.11 -3.85
CA LYS A 317 -13.44 24.16 -4.63
C LYS A 317 -13.48 23.84 -6.14
N ASN A 318 -12.56 22.99 -6.61
CA ASN A 318 -12.49 22.58 -8.02
C ASN A 318 -13.45 21.43 -8.35
N PHE A 319 -14.14 20.87 -7.36
CA PHE A 319 -15.04 19.72 -7.54
C PHE A 319 -16.47 20.02 -7.08
N VAL A 320 -16.64 21.02 -6.20
CA VAL A 320 -17.94 21.46 -5.70
C VAL A 320 -18.00 22.98 -5.83
N PRO A 321 -18.99 23.57 -6.55
CA PRO A 321 -19.15 25.01 -6.64
C PRO A 321 -19.32 25.56 -5.23
N VAL A 322 -18.54 26.58 -4.90
CA VAL A 322 -18.60 27.27 -3.60
C VAL A 322 -18.98 28.74 -3.79
N ASN A 323 -19.67 29.34 -2.82
CA ASN A 323 -19.94 30.78 -2.81
C ASN A 323 -18.65 31.58 -2.53
N GLU A 324 -18.72 32.92 -2.57
CA GLU A 324 -17.59 33.82 -2.31
C GLU A 324 -16.88 33.55 -0.96
N ASN A 325 -17.57 32.86 -0.03
CA ASN A 325 -17.11 32.54 1.31
C ASN A 325 -16.63 31.07 1.46
N GLY A 326 -16.60 30.28 0.38
CA GLY A 326 -16.07 28.92 0.38
C GLY A 326 -17.04 27.80 0.81
N SER A 327 -18.34 28.08 0.97
CA SER A 327 -19.37 27.06 1.24
C SER A 327 -20.00 26.53 -0.05
N PRO A 328 -20.34 25.23 -0.18
CA PRO A 328 -21.00 24.69 -1.36
C PRO A 328 -22.25 25.49 -1.77
N VAL A 329 -22.39 25.81 -3.06
CA VAL A 329 -23.55 26.50 -3.64
C VAL A 329 -24.64 25.46 -3.89
N ALA A 330 -25.64 25.43 -3.04
CA ALA A 330 -26.93 24.79 -3.31
C ALA A 330 -28.03 25.82 -3.11
N ALA A 331 -29.12 25.71 -3.87
CA ALA A 331 -30.28 26.60 -3.71
C ALA A 331 -30.98 26.38 -2.34
N LEU A 332 -30.88 25.16 -1.79
CA LEU A 332 -31.15 24.82 -0.40
C LEU A 332 -29.83 24.40 0.27
N GLN A 333 -29.36 25.13 1.29
CA GLN A 333 -28.07 24.87 1.94
C GLN A 333 -28.11 23.63 2.87
N LEU A 334 -28.14 22.43 2.29
CA LEU A 334 -27.90 21.19 3.02
C LEU A 334 -26.40 20.99 3.24
N GLN A 335 -26.00 20.65 4.47
CA GLN A 335 -24.63 20.33 4.83
C GLN A 335 -24.42 18.81 4.82
N ALA A 336 -23.22 18.37 4.44
CA ALA A 336 -22.84 16.95 4.51
C ALA A 336 -22.97 16.35 5.93
N THR A 337 -22.79 17.18 6.96
CA THR A 337 -22.98 16.82 8.37
C THR A 337 -24.44 16.66 8.77
N GLN A 338 -25.40 17.08 7.93
CA GLN A 338 -26.83 16.87 8.17
C GLN A 338 -27.35 15.58 7.53
N LEU A 339 -26.54 14.91 6.70
CA LEU A 339 -26.90 13.63 6.10
C LEU A 339 -26.78 12.50 7.13
N GLY A 340 -27.78 11.63 7.16
CA GLY A 340 -27.86 10.50 8.10
C GLY A 340 -28.04 10.90 9.56
N ALA A 341 -27.94 9.91 10.45
CA ALA A 341 -28.22 10.05 11.86
C ALA A 341 -27.11 10.80 12.60
N GLU A 342 -27.49 11.81 13.39
CA GLU A 342 -26.58 12.47 14.32
C GLU A 342 -26.08 11.52 15.40
N SER A 343 -26.95 10.62 15.87
CA SER A 343 -26.58 9.63 16.88
C SER A 343 -25.46 8.70 16.40
N PHE A 344 -25.35 8.42 15.09
CA PHE A 344 -24.21 7.71 14.51
C PHE A 344 -22.90 8.49 14.70
N ARG A 345 -22.92 9.76 14.32
CA ARG A 345 -21.76 10.65 14.41
C ARG A 345 -21.26 10.80 15.84
N GLN A 346 -22.19 10.99 16.78
CA GLN A 346 -21.88 11.09 18.21
C GLN A 346 -21.33 9.77 18.77
N THR A 347 -21.92 8.63 18.39
CA THR A 347 -21.52 7.31 18.88
C THR A 347 -20.08 6.99 18.48
N TYR A 348 -19.71 7.22 17.22
CA TYR A 348 -18.40 6.87 16.69
C TYR A 348 -17.38 8.01 16.73
N GLY A 349 -17.77 9.23 17.10
CA GLY A 349 -16.88 10.39 17.09
C GLY A 349 -16.46 10.80 15.67
N VAL A 350 -17.37 10.69 14.70
CA VAL A 350 -17.10 10.94 13.28
C VAL A 350 -17.78 12.20 12.75
N LYS A 351 -17.20 12.79 11.70
CA LYS A 351 -17.71 13.99 11.04
C LYS A 351 -18.95 13.72 10.19
N TYR A 352 -19.01 12.57 9.55
CA TYR A 352 -20.06 12.21 8.59
C TYR A 352 -20.74 10.90 8.97
N ALA A 353 -22.01 10.74 8.64
CA ALA A 353 -22.72 9.48 8.75
C ALA A 353 -22.33 8.52 7.61
N TYR A 354 -21.05 8.18 7.59
CA TYR A 354 -20.36 7.43 6.54
C TYR A 354 -19.38 6.45 7.19
N ALA A 355 -19.27 5.25 6.62
CA ALA A 355 -18.22 4.29 6.95
C ALA A 355 -17.53 3.74 5.69
N ALA A 356 -16.25 3.40 5.79
CA ALA A 356 -15.58 2.53 4.83
C ALA A 356 -15.59 1.10 5.38
N GLY A 357 -16.26 0.19 4.68
CA GLY A 357 -16.37 -1.21 5.07
C GLY A 357 -15.04 -1.94 4.93
N ALA A 358 -14.88 -3.04 5.67
CA ALA A 358 -13.65 -3.82 5.56
C ALA A 358 -13.53 -4.51 4.21
N MET A 359 -12.29 -4.71 3.78
CA MET A 359 -11.94 -5.48 2.60
C MET A 359 -10.86 -6.48 3.02
N PHE A 360 -11.17 -7.76 2.85
CA PHE A 360 -10.41 -8.93 3.29
C PHE A 360 -8.92 -8.92 2.89
N HIS A 361 -8.12 -9.80 3.48
CA HIS A 361 -6.66 -9.93 3.33
C HIS A 361 -5.86 -8.63 3.55
N GLY A 362 -6.38 -7.70 4.38
CA GLY A 362 -5.73 -6.41 4.61
C GLY A 362 -5.83 -5.43 3.44
N ILE A 363 -6.73 -5.65 2.47
CA ILE A 363 -7.01 -4.68 1.40
C ILE A 363 -7.52 -3.37 2.01
N ALA A 364 -8.43 -3.44 2.98
CA ALA A 364 -8.68 -2.32 3.90
C ALA A 364 -7.54 -2.30 4.91
N SER A 365 -6.45 -1.64 4.52
CA SER A 365 -5.16 -1.66 5.18
C SER A 365 -5.14 -0.81 6.45
N GLN A 366 -4.11 -1.02 7.26
CA GLN A 366 -3.84 -0.17 8.42
C GLN A 366 -3.61 1.31 8.03
N GLU A 367 -3.00 1.58 6.86
CA GLU A 367 -2.79 2.93 6.34
C GLU A 367 -4.11 3.59 5.91
N GLN A 368 -4.99 2.83 5.27
CA GLN A 368 -6.32 3.32 4.89
C GLN A 368 -7.15 3.65 6.13
N VAL A 369 -7.13 2.77 7.13
CA VAL A 369 -7.85 2.98 8.39
C VAL A 369 -7.31 4.18 9.17
N LEU A 370 -5.99 4.28 9.29
CA LEU A 370 -5.33 5.43 9.94
C LEU A 370 -5.73 6.74 9.26
N ARG A 371 -5.68 6.79 7.93
CA ARG A 371 -6.00 7.99 7.17
C ARG A 371 -7.46 8.43 7.33
N LEU A 372 -8.39 7.50 7.16
CA LEU A 372 -9.82 7.79 7.34
C LEU A 372 -10.13 8.23 8.77
N GLY A 373 -9.54 7.56 9.76
CA GLY A 373 -9.68 7.92 11.16
C GLY A 373 -9.15 9.33 11.46
N GLN A 374 -7.99 9.71 10.92
CA GLN A 374 -7.44 11.07 11.06
C GLN A 374 -8.34 12.14 10.43
N ALA A 375 -9.08 11.81 9.38
CA ALA A 375 -10.10 12.66 8.75
C ALA A 375 -11.45 12.67 9.51
N GLY A 376 -11.57 11.91 10.61
CA GLY A 376 -12.80 11.79 11.38
C GLY A 376 -13.85 10.93 10.70
N ILE A 377 -13.44 9.89 9.98
CA ILE A 377 -14.31 8.98 9.23
C ILE A 377 -14.12 7.56 9.77
N LEU A 378 -15.22 6.84 10.00
CA LEU A 378 -15.16 5.46 10.47
C LEU A 378 -14.71 4.53 9.34
N SER A 379 -13.80 3.62 9.66
CA SER A 379 -13.37 2.57 8.74
C SER A 379 -12.95 1.32 9.49
N PHE A 380 -13.04 0.16 8.82
CA PHE A 380 -12.75 -1.13 9.43
C PHE A 380 -11.55 -1.81 8.79
N LEU A 381 -10.57 -2.22 9.60
CA LEU A 381 -9.43 -3.02 9.15
C LEU A 381 -9.92 -4.39 8.65
N GLY A 382 -9.44 -4.81 7.47
CA GLY A 382 -9.78 -6.09 6.86
C GLY A 382 -8.97 -7.26 7.40
N THR A 383 -9.57 -8.04 8.30
CA THR A 383 -8.88 -9.12 9.03
C THR A 383 -9.01 -10.49 8.38
N GLU A 384 -10.08 -10.75 7.63
CA GLU A 384 -10.31 -12.05 6.99
C GLU A 384 -9.09 -12.47 6.16
N GLY A 385 -8.58 -13.68 6.37
CA GLY A 385 -7.42 -14.19 5.66
C GLY A 385 -6.06 -13.64 6.11
N LEU A 386 -6.01 -12.81 7.16
CA LEU A 386 -4.78 -12.48 7.88
C LEU A 386 -4.57 -13.42 9.07
N THR A 387 -3.31 -13.59 9.49
CA THR A 387 -2.99 -14.29 10.74
C THR A 387 -3.29 -13.39 11.94
N ILE A 388 -3.56 -13.98 13.10
CA ILE A 388 -3.79 -13.23 14.36
C ILE A 388 -2.65 -12.25 14.64
N GLN A 389 -1.40 -12.67 14.40
CA GLN A 389 -0.21 -11.83 14.56
C GLN A 389 -0.26 -10.58 13.65
N LYS A 390 -0.59 -10.75 12.36
CA LYS A 390 -0.71 -9.60 11.43
C LYS A 390 -1.84 -8.65 11.83
N VAL A 391 -2.94 -9.18 12.36
CA VAL A 391 -4.02 -8.35 12.91
C VAL A 391 -3.53 -7.56 14.13
N GLU A 392 -2.76 -8.19 15.03
CA GLU A 392 -2.18 -7.52 16.20
C GLU A 392 -1.23 -6.39 15.80
N GLU A 393 -0.31 -6.67 14.88
CA GLU A 393 0.64 -5.69 14.32
C GLU A 393 -0.09 -4.50 13.70
N ALA A 394 -1.15 -4.75 12.92
CA ALA A 394 -1.94 -3.69 12.30
C ALA A 394 -2.70 -2.82 13.31
N VAL A 395 -3.28 -3.43 14.35
CA VAL A 395 -3.96 -2.70 15.43
C VAL A 395 -2.97 -1.85 16.24
N GLN A 396 -1.77 -2.38 16.51
CA GLN A 396 -0.71 -1.62 17.18
C GLN A 396 -0.24 -0.44 16.32
N TYR A 397 0.01 -0.67 15.03
CA TYR A 397 0.38 0.37 14.08
C TYR A 397 -0.62 1.54 14.08
N ILE A 398 -1.92 1.24 13.95
CA ILE A 398 -2.97 2.28 13.93
C ILE A 398 -2.91 3.14 15.19
N LYS A 399 -2.78 2.52 16.37
CA LYS A 399 -2.74 3.24 17.65
C LYS A 399 -1.49 4.09 17.82
N GLU A 400 -0.33 3.54 17.45
CA GLU A 400 0.96 4.24 17.58
C GLU A 400 1.04 5.44 16.63
N GLN A 401 0.57 5.27 15.40
CA GLN A 401 0.64 6.32 14.37
C GLN A 401 -0.48 7.37 14.46
N ALA A 402 -1.59 7.07 15.14
CA ALA A 402 -2.70 8.01 15.24
C ALA A 402 -2.32 9.31 15.98
N GLY A 403 -1.42 9.24 16.98
CA GLY A 403 -0.97 10.38 17.81
C GLY A 403 -2.05 11.00 18.70
N LYS A 404 -3.33 10.65 18.50
CA LYS A 404 -4.53 11.03 19.26
C LYS A 404 -5.60 9.96 19.07
N GLU A 405 -6.68 10.03 19.84
CA GLU A 405 -7.83 9.16 19.62
C GLU A 405 -8.48 9.48 18.26
N ILE A 406 -8.66 8.43 17.45
CA ILE A 406 -9.30 8.50 16.12
C ILE A 406 -10.41 7.45 16.02
N PRO A 407 -11.47 7.70 15.23
CA PRO A 407 -12.49 6.69 14.95
C PRO A 407 -11.91 5.59 14.06
N TYR A 408 -11.91 4.35 14.55
CA TYR A 408 -11.61 3.17 13.74
C TYR A 408 -12.32 1.93 14.30
N GLY A 409 -12.44 0.90 13.48
CA GLY A 409 -12.87 -0.42 13.90
C GLY A 409 -12.07 -1.53 13.23
N VAL A 410 -12.38 -2.76 13.59
CA VAL A 410 -11.74 -3.96 13.04
C VAL A 410 -12.81 -4.95 12.61
N ASN A 411 -12.64 -5.58 11.44
CA ASN A 411 -13.57 -6.62 11.00
C ASN A 411 -13.47 -7.86 11.89
N LEU A 412 -14.62 -8.42 12.25
CA LEU A 412 -14.76 -9.72 12.89
C LEU A 412 -15.54 -10.62 11.93
N TRP A 413 -14.81 -11.51 11.27
CA TRP A 413 -15.39 -12.47 10.33
C TRP A 413 -15.82 -13.75 11.06
N SER A 414 -17.05 -14.20 10.82
CA SER A 414 -17.53 -15.45 11.41
C SER A 414 -16.86 -16.66 10.77
N HIS A 415 -16.34 -17.58 11.59
CA HIS A 415 -15.72 -18.81 11.11
C HIS A 415 -16.35 -20.04 11.79
N PRO A 416 -17.56 -20.49 11.38
CA PRO A 416 -18.29 -21.56 12.06
C PRO A 416 -17.53 -22.89 12.16
N GLU A 417 -16.66 -23.18 11.17
CA GLU A 417 -15.82 -24.39 11.17
C GLU A 417 -14.59 -24.28 12.07
N ARG A 418 -14.23 -23.07 12.52
CA ARG A 418 -13.04 -22.76 13.33
C ARG A 418 -13.34 -21.69 14.38
N PRO A 419 -14.28 -21.96 15.31
CA PRO A 419 -14.74 -20.98 16.30
C PRO A 419 -13.61 -20.43 17.18
N GLU A 420 -12.53 -21.19 17.38
CA GLU A 420 -11.34 -20.80 18.14
C GLU A 420 -10.60 -19.59 17.53
N THR A 421 -10.69 -19.41 16.20
CA THR A 421 -10.08 -18.26 15.53
C THR A 421 -10.81 -16.97 15.91
N GLU A 422 -12.14 -17.04 16.01
CA GLU A 422 -12.98 -15.92 16.42
C GLU A 422 -12.75 -15.57 17.90
N ASP A 423 -12.62 -16.59 18.77
CA ASP A 423 -12.29 -16.40 20.18
C ASP A 423 -10.93 -15.69 20.36
N GLN A 424 -9.91 -16.08 19.58
CA GLN A 424 -8.59 -15.45 19.60
C GLN A 424 -8.61 -13.98 19.15
N LEU A 425 -9.36 -13.68 18.08
CA LEU A 425 -9.54 -12.30 17.61
C LEU A 425 -10.25 -11.43 18.66
N VAL A 426 -11.33 -11.93 19.27
CA VAL A 426 -12.04 -11.18 20.32
C VAL A 426 -11.16 -10.96 21.55
N ALA A 427 -10.36 -11.95 21.94
CA ALA A 427 -9.40 -11.80 23.03
C ALA A 427 -8.35 -10.71 22.73
N LEU A 428 -7.84 -10.68 21.48
CA LEU A 428 -6.94 -9.63 20.99
C LEU A 428 -7.62 -8.26 21.04
N PHE A 429 -8.86 -8.14 20.53
CA PHE A 429 -9.61 -6.89 20.52
C PHE A 429 -9.83 -6.33 21.92
N ILE A 430 -10.19 -7.18 22.88
CA ILE A 430 -10.37 -6.78 24.28
C ILE A 430 -9.04 -6.34 24.90
N ARG A 431 -7.96 -7.11 24.71
CA ARG A 431 -6.61 -6.78 25.21
C ARG A 431 -6.14 -5.42 24.68
N HIS A 432 -6.42 -5.16 23.42
CA HIS A 432 -6.07 -3.91 22.75
C HIS A 432 -7.14 -2.83 22.88
N GLY A 433 -8.23 -3.05 23.62
CA GLY A 433 -9.28 -2.03 23.76
C GLY A 433 -9.89 -1.55 22.44
N VAL A 434 -9.96 -2.41 21.42
CA VAL A 434 -10.66 -2.13 20.16
C VAL A 434 -12.15 -1.97 20.46
N LYS A 435 -12.67 -0.76 20.26
CA LYS A 435 -14.04 -0.39 20.68
C LYS A 435 -15.12 -0.66 19.66
N ASN A 436 -14.77 -0.81 18.38
CA ASN A 436 -15.74 -0.95 17.30
C ASN A 436 -15.37 -2.17 16.43
N VAL A 437 -16.33 -3.06 16.18
CA VAL A 437 -16.17 -4.16 15.24
C VAL A 437 -17.23 -4.12 14.14
N GLU A 438 -16.81 -4.45 12.92
CA GLU A 438 -17.73 -4.79 11.83
C GLU A 438 -17.90 -6.31 11.82
N ALA A 439 -19.08 -6.79 12.19
CA ALA A 439 -19.40 -8.21 12.21
C ALA A 439 -19.93 -8.65 10.84
N ALA A 440 -19.21 -9.55 10.17
CA ALA A 440 -19.53 -10.00 8.81
C ALA A 440 -19.62 -11.54 8.71
N ALA A 441 -20.36 -12.02 7.71
CA ALA A 441 -20.57 -13.45 7.41
C ALA A 441 -21.23 -14.30 8.51
N TYR A 442 -21.88 -13.66 9.48
CA TYR A 442 -22.61 -14.38 10.53
C TYR A 442 -23.89 -15.04 10.00
N LEU A 443 -24.11 -16.30 10.37
CA LEU A 443 -25.37 -17.05 10.19
C LEU A 443 -26.18 -17.16 11.49
N GLY A 444 -25.65 -16.62 12.58
CA GLY A 444 -26.16 -16.68 13.95
C GLY A 444 -25.07 -16.17 14.90
N LEU A 445 -25.37 -16.03 16.19
CA LEU A 445 -24.40 -15.48 17.15
C LEU A 445 -23.45 -16.56 17.66
N SER A 446 -22.15 -16.28 17.59
CA SER A 446 -21.10 -17.10 18.20
C SER A 446 -20.94 -16.76 19.70
N LYS A 447 -20.21 -17.60 20.44
CA LYS A 447 -19.78 -17.27 21.81
C LYS A 447 -18.88 -16.02 21.82
N ALA A 448 -17.96 -15.91 20.86
CA ALA A 448 -16.97 -14.85 20.77
C ALA A 448 -17.62 -13.46 20.64
N ILE A 449 -18.55 -13.27 19.69
CA ILE A 449 -19.17 -11.95 19.48
C ILE A 449 -20.08 -11.54 20.65
N VAL A 450 -20.76 -12.51 21.29
CA VAL A 450 -21.53 -12.27 22.52
C VAL A 450 -20.59 -11.86 23.65
N TYR A 451 -19.46 -12.54 23.81
CA TYR A 451 -18.44 -12.16 24.78
C TYR A 451 -17.91 -10.74 24.54
N TYR A 452 -17.55 -10.40 23.30
CA TYR A 452 -17.10 -9.06 22.93
C TYR A 452 -18.10 -7.98 23.37
N ARG A 453 -19.38 -8.17 23.02
CA ARG A 453 -20.48 -7.26 23.37
C ARG A 453 -20.64 -7.10 24.88
N VAL A 454 -20.82 -8.22 25.58
CA VAL A 454 -21.17 -8.23 27.01
C VAL A 454 -20.01 -7.75 27.87
N LYS A 455 -18.77 -8.08 27.50
CA LYS A 455 -17.57 -7.65 28.22
C LYS A 455 -17.37 -6.14 28.20
N GLY A 456 -17.88 -5.46 27.17
CA GLY A 456 -17.82 -4.00 27.04
C GLY A 456 -18.92 -3.25 27.78
N LEU A 457 -19.86 -3.91 28.45
CA LEU A 457 -20.97 -3.24 29.13
C LEU A 457 -20.53 -2.60 30.45
N TYR A 458 -20.98 -1.37 30.67
CA TYR A 458 -20.79 -0.62 31.91
C TYR A 458 -21.98 0.33 32.17
N LYS A 459 -22.09 0.87 33.39
CA LYS A 459 -23.01 1.98 33.71
C LYS A 459 -22.26 3.31 33.64
N ASP A 460 -22.81 4.28 32.92
CA ASP A 460 -22.29 5.64 32.91
C ASP A 460 -22.59 6.40 34.21
N ALA A 461 -22.09 7.64 34.33
CA ALA A 461 -22.33 8.49 35.50
C ALA A 461 -23.82 8.83 35.75
N GLY A 462 -24.66 8.70 34.72
CA GLY A 462 -26.11 8.86 34.82
C GLY A 462 -26.86 7.56 35.14
N GLY A 463 -26.15 6.45 35.37
CA GLY A 463 -26.72 5.13 35.64
C GLY A 463 -27.29 4.43 34.40
N ASN A 464 -27.09 4.96 33.19
CA ASN A 464 -27.52 4.30 31.96
C ASN A 464 -26.55 3.18 31.60
N ILE A 465 -27.09 2.08 31.07
CA ILE A 465 -26.27 0.97 30.58
C ILE A 465 -25.74 1.35 29.20
N VAL A 466 -24.42 1.32 29.05
CA VAL A 466 -23.72 1.69 27.83
C VAL A 466 -22.91 0.50 27.33
N ALA A 467 -22.94 0.29 26.01
CA ALA A 467 -22.02 -0.62 25.36
C ALA A 467 -20.73 0.09 24.97
N GLY A 468 -19.66 -0.16 25.73
CA GLY A 468 -18.32 0.32 25.40
C GLY A 468 -17.68 -0.41 24.22
N ASN A 469 -18.10 -1.65 23.96
CA ASN A 469 -17.71 -2.43 22.79
C ASN A 469 -18.90 -2.48 21.83
N ARG A 470 -18.72 -1.87 20.66
CA ARG A 470 -19.79 -1.61 19.69
C ARG A 470 -19.70 -2.55 18.51
N ILE A 471 -20.85 -3.01 18.05
CA ILE A 471 -21.00 -3.94 16.94
C ILE A 471 -21.82 -3.26 15.84
N MET A 472 -21.18 -3.13 14.67
CA MET A 472 -21.85 -2.87 13.40
C MET A 472 -22.01 -4.20 12.66
N ALA A 473 -23.23 -4.75 12.64
CA ALA A 473 -23.50 -6.02 11.97
C ALA A 473 -23.83 -5.79 10.49
N LYS A 474 -22.97 -6.26 9.59
CA LYS A 474 -23.15 -6.12 8.14
C LYS A 474 -23.85 -7.37 7.59
N LEU A 475 -25.12 -7.21 7.22
CA LEU A 475 -26.06 -8.31 7.00
C LEU A 475 -26.97 -8.04 5.80
N SER A 476 -27.33 -9.10 5.06
CA SER A 476 -28.23 -9.00 3.90
C SER A 476 -29.53 -9.80 4.05
N ARG A 477 -29.67 -10.57 5.13
CA ARG A 477 -30.80 -11.48 5.37
C ARG A 477 -31.64 -11.05 6.58
N PRO A 478 -32.96 -10.80 6.41
CA PRO A 478 -33.85 -10.42 7.51
C PRO A 478 -33.80 -11.36 8.71
N GLU A 479 -33.76 -12.67 8.50
CA GLU A 479 -33.72 -13.66 9.57
C GLU A 479 -32.46 -13.57 10.44
N ILE A 480 -31.33 -13.11 9.89
CA ILE A 480 -30.09 -12.89 10.65
C ILE A 480 -30.11 -11.53 11.32
N VAL A 481 -30.67 -10.51 10.65
CA VAL A 481 -30.87 -9.17 11.23
C VAL A 481 -31.67 -9.26 12.51
N GLU A 482 -32.76 -10.04 12.53
CA GLU A 482 -33.59 -10.25 13.72
C GLU A 482 -32.75 -10.71 14.92
N ILE A 483 -31.84 -11.66 14.72
CA ILE A 483 -30.96 -12.17 15.78
C ILE A 483 -30.07 -11.06 16.38
N PHE A 484 -29.54 -10.15 15.57
CA PHE A 484 -28.69 -9.05 16.05
C PHE A 484 -29.48 -7.88 16.68
N LEU A 485 -30.78 -7.80 16.39
CA LEU A 485 -31.69 -6.84 17.02
C LEU A 485 -32.18 -7.31 18.41
N GLU A 486 -32.03 -8.59 18.73
CA GLU A 486 -32.36 -9.14 20.05
C GLU A 486 -31.23 -8.93 21.08
N PRO A 487 -31.53 -9.05 22.38
CA PRO A 487 -30.53 -9.15 23.42
C PRO A 487 -29.61 -10.37 23.29
N ALA A 488 -28.50 -10.35 24.03
CA ALA A 488 -27.57 -11.48 24.06
C ALA A 488 -28.27 -12.79 24.48
N PRO A 489 -28.12 -13.91 23.75
CA PRO A 489 -28.79 -15.16 24.09
C PRO A 489 -28.42 -15.64 25.49
N LYS A 490 -29.43 -15.81 26.36
CA LYS A 490 -29.22 -16.17 27.77
C LYS A 490 -28.33 -17.41 27.97
N GLN A 491 -28.50 -18.43 27.13
CA GLN A 491 -27.68 -19.65 27.18
C GLN A 491 -26.19 -19.42 26.92
N ILE A 492 -25.83 -18.42 26.09
CA ILE A 492 -24.44 -18.05 25.86
C ILE A 492 -23.93 -17.18 27.01
N VAL A 493 -24.74 -16.24 27.48
CA VAL A 493 -24.42 -15.37 28.63
C VAL A 493 -24.17 -16.19 29.90
N ASP A 494 -25.03 -17.17 30.20
CA ASP A 494 -24.90 -18.03 31.38
C ASP A 494 -23.59 -18.85 31.31
N ARG A 495 -23.23 -19.38 30.13
CA ARG A 495 -21.93 -20.03 29.92
C ARG A 495 -20.75 -19.09 30.14
N LEU A 496 -20.81 -17.85 29.64
CA LEU A 496 -19.75 -16.86 29.86
C LEU A 496 -19.60 -16.49 31.34
N LEU A 497 -20.71 -16.49 32.10
CA LEU A 497 -20.71 -16.25 33.54
C LEU A 497 -20.12 -17.43 34.30
N GLU A 498 -20.47 -18.67 33.94
CA GLU A 498 -19.90 -19.90 34.48
C GLU A 498 -18.38 -19.98 34.23
N GLU A 499 -17.94 -19.62 33.02
CA GLU A 499 -16.52 -19.51 32.62
C GLU A 499 -15.81 -18.31 33.27
N ARG A 500 -16.51 -17.47 34.05
CA ARG A 500 -16.01 -16.26 34.71
C ARG A 500 -15.39 -15.22 33.77
N LEU A 501 -15.85 -15.19 32.52
CA LEU A 501 -15.42 -14.23 31.52
C LEU A 501 -16.12 -12.86 31.69
N ILE A 502 -17.33 -12.85 32.26
CA ILE A 502 -18.15 -11.66 32.51
C ILE A 502 -18.63 -11.60 33.97
N THR A 503 -19.08 -10.41 34.41
CA THR A 503 -19.67 -10.24 35.75
C THR A 503 -21.18 -10.51 35.75
N ALA A 504 -21.76 -10.75 36.93
CA ALA A 504 -23.21 -10.90 37.08
C ALA A 504 -23.97 -9.63 36.61
N GLU A 505 -23.41 -8.45 36.86
CA GLU A 505 -23.96 -7.18 36.38
C GLU A 505 -23.94 -7.10 34.85
N GLN A 506 -22.82 -7.46 34.21
CA GLN A 506 -22.73 -7.52 32.75
C GLN A 506 -23.74 -8.52 32.15
N ALA A 507 -23.91 -9.67 32.79
CA ALA A 507 -24.92 -10.65 32.39
C ALA A 507 -26.34 -10.09 32.48
N GLU A 508 -26.70 -9.39 33.56
CA GLU A 508 -27.99 -8.71 33.70
C GLU A 508 -28.17 -7.62 32.62
N TRP A 509 -27.16 -6.76 32.43
CA TRP A 509 -27.21 -5.65 31.48
C TRP A 509 -27.31 -6.11 30.03
N SER A 510 -26.73 -7.27 29.70
CA SER A 510 -26.81 -7.86 28.36
C SER A 510 -28.24 -8.14 27.88
N GLN A 511 -29.19 -8.25 28.81
CA GLN A 511 -30.60 -8.52 28.52
C GLN A 511 -31.40 -7.23 28.25
N ARG A 512 -30.78 -6.05 28.41
CA ARG A 512 -31.43 -4.73 28.27
C ARG A 512 -30.97 -3.96 27.03
N LEU A 513 -30.10 -4.55 26.23
CA LEU A 513 -29.51 -3.95 25.04
C LEU A 513 -29.53 -4.97 23.90
N PRO A 514 -29.68 -4.52 22.65
CA PRO A 514 -29.52 -5.39 21.50
C PRO A 514 -28.05 -5.82 21.34
N MET A 515 -27.84 -6.88 20.57
CA MET A 515 -26.51 -7.35 20.23
C MET A 515 -25.73 -6.36 19.36
N ALA A 516 -26.39 -5.68 18.41
CA ALA A 516 -25.76 -4.66 17.56
C ALA A 516 -26.20 -3.23 17.90
N ASP A 517 -25.27 -2.28 17.81
CA ASP A 517 -25.57 -0.84 17.84
C ASP A 517 -26.08 -0.36 16.48
N ASP A 518 -25.54 -0.95 15.41
CA ASP A 518 -25.78 -0.58 14.04
C ASP A 518 -25.98 -1.84 13.18
N ILE A 519 -27.01 -1.83 12.34
CA ILE A 519 -27.18 -2.80 11.27
C ILE A 519 -26.76 -2.12 9.96
N CYS A 520 -25.80 -2.69 9.25
CA CYS A 520 -25.48 -2.28 7.89
C CYS A 520 -26.15 -3.25 6.91
N ALA A 521 -27.24 -2.80 6.27
CA ALA A 521 -27.93 -3.56 5.24
C ALA A 521 -27.04 -3.70 4.00
N GLU A 522 -26.46 -4.87 3.76
CA GLU A 522 -25.59 -5.11 2.61
C GLU A 522 -26.40 -5.56 1.39
N ALA A 523 -26.54 -4.67 0.43
CA ALA A 523 -27.15 -4.96 -0.87
C ALA A 523 -26.12 -5.62 -1.82
N ASP A 524 -26.36 -5.56 -3.13
CA ASP A 524 -25.39 -6.04 -4.12
C ASP A 524 -24.05 -5.30 -3.99
N SER A 525 -23.00 -6.06 -3.67
CA SER A 525 -21.69 -5.56 -3.26
C SER A 525 -20.55 -6.39 -3.87
N ALA A 526 -19.32 -5.93 -3.67
CA ALA A 526 -18.13 -6.65 -4.10
C ALA A 526 -17.85 -7.84 -3.18
N GLY A 527 -17.29 -8.92 -3.72
CA GLY A 527 -17.05 -10.12 -2.93
C GLY A 527 -18.36 -10.82 -2.60
N HIS A 528 -18.48 -11.39 -1.41
CA HIS A 528 -19.65 -12.13 -0.98
C HIS A 528 -20.93 -11.30 -1.06
N THR A 529 -21.90 -11.74 -1.84
CA THR A 529 -23.20 -11.06 -1.97
C THR A 529 -24.30 -12.01 -2.40
N ASP A 530 -25.51 -11.79 -1.87
CA ASP A 530 -26.75 -12.42 -2.31
C ASP A 530 -27.57 -11.53 -3.27
N ARG A 531 -26.93 -10.47 -3.81
CA ARG A 531 -27.44 -9.67 -4.94
C ARG A 531 -28.76 -8.94 -4.64
N ARG A 532 -28.94 -8.55 -3.38
CA ARG A 532 -30.15 -7.85 -2.95
C ARG A 532 -30.16 -6.44 -3.51
N MET A 533 -31.35 -5.93 -3.80
CA MET A 533 -31.53 -4.55 -4.23
C MET A 533 -31.71 -3.65 -3.00
N PRO A 534 -30.96 -2.54 -2.88
CA PRO A 534 -31.02 -1.69 -1.70
C PRO A 534 -32.42 -1.10 -1.47
N TYR A 535 -33.15 -0.81 -2.56
CA TYR A 535 -34.53 -0.31 -2.54
C TYR A 535 -35.54 -1.25 -1.86
N ALA A 536 -35.28 -2.57 -1.89
CA ALA A 536 -36.13 -3.56 -1.25
C ALA A 536 -35.61 -3.92 0.15
N LEU A 537 -34.29 -4.06 0.29
CA LEU A 537 -33.66 -4.54 1.51
C LEU A 537 -33.73 -3.52 2.65
N LEU A 538 -33.31 -2.27 2.40
CA LEU A 538 -33.17 -1.25 3.44
C LEU A 538 -34.52 -0.93 4.12
N PRO A 539 -35.63 -0.68 3.40
CA PRO A 539 -36.91 -0.40 4.06
C PRO A 539 -37.42 -1.55 4.95
N VAL A 540 -37.14 -2.81 4.58
CA VAL A 540 -37.52 -3.97 5.39
C VAL A 540 -36.72 -3.99 6.70
N ILE A 541 -35.40 -3.88 6.62
CA ILE A 541 -34.53 -3.86 7.80
C ILE A 541 -34.86 -2.68 8.73
N ARG A 542 -35.19 -1.51 8.17
CA ARG A 542 -35.63 -0.35 8.98
C ARG A 542 -36.90 -0.65 9.77
N ARG A 543 -37.92 -1.26 9.15
CA ARG A 543 -39.15 -1.66 9.87
C ARG A 543 -38.86 -2.70 10.96
N MET A 544 -37.95 -3.64 10.70
CA MET A 544 -37.51 -4.60 11.71
C MET A 544 -36.83 -3.91 12.89
N ARG A 545 -35.95 -2.93 12.63
CA ARG A 545 -35.34 -2.10 13.67
C ARG A 545 -36.40 -1.36 14.47
N ASP A 546 -37.37 -0.73 13.82
CA ASP A 546 -38.42 0.03 14.49
C ASP A 546 -39.27 -0.87 15.41
N GLU A 547 -39.57 -2.10 14.98
CA GLU A 547 -40.29 -3.09 15.79
C GLU A 547 -39.45 -3.57 16.98
N ALA A 548 -38.20 -3.97 16.74
CA ALA A 548 -37.29 -4.42 17.80
C ALA A 548 -37.00 -3.31 18.81
N GLY A 549 -36.90 -2.06 18.35
CA GLY A 549 -36.68 -0.88 19.19
C GLY A 549 -37.74 -0.71 20.29
N LYS A 550 -38.98 -1.18 20.08
CA LYS A 550 -40.05 -1.14 21.09
C LYS A 550 -39.73 -1.96 22.35
N LYS A 551 -38.85 -2.96 22.23
CA LYS A 551 -38.42 -3.83 23.35
C LYS A 551 -37.45 -3.13 24.29
N PHE A 552 -36.73 -2.13 23.78
CA PHE A 552 -35.73 -1.41 24.54
C PHE A 552 -36.32 -0.11 25.06
N SER A 553 -35.90 0.33 26.26
CA SER A 553 -36.28 1.67 26.73
C SER A 553 -35.86 2.67 25.66
N GLY A 554 -36.76 3.56 25.21
CA GLY A 554 -36.57 4.46 24.05
C GLY A 554 -35.34 5.39 24.07
N LYS A 555 -34.47 5.24 25.09
CA LYS A 555 -33.13 5.79 25.19
C LYS A 555 -32.09 5.10 24.30
N TYR A 556 -32.23 3.81 24.00
CA TYR A 556 -31.25 3.09 23.17
C TYR A 556 -31.72 3.01 21.71
N GLN A 557 -31.07 3.76 20.82
CA GLN A 557 -31.42 3.80 19.41
C GLN A 557 -30.50 2.91 18.57
N ILE A 558 -31.06 1.85 18.00
CA ILE A 558 -30.41 1.04 16.97
C ILE A 558 -30.49 1.81 15.65
N ARG A 559 -29.39 1.87 14.91
CA ARG A 559 -29.32 2.55 13.61
C ARG A 559 -29.24 1.54 12.48
N VAL A 560 -29.78 1.92 11.32
CA VAL A 560 -29.74 1.10 10.11
C VAL A 560 -29.09 1.88 8.98
N GLY A 561 -27.89 1.48 8.60
CA GLY A 561 -27.20 1.97 7.40
C GLY A 561 -27.35 1.02 6.22
N VAL A 562 -26.71 1.37 5.10
CA VAL A 562 -26.72 0.56 3.89
C VAL A 562 -25.36 0.54 3.20
N ALA A 563 -24.99 -0.62 2.68
CA ALA A 563 -23.83 -0.85 1.81
C ALA A 563 -24.27 -1.49 0.49
N GLY A 564 -23.38 -1.46 -0.51
CA GLY A 564 -23.62 -2.07 -1.82
C GLY A 564 -24.20 -1.10 -2.85
N GLY A 565 -23.53 -0.96 -3.99
CA GLY A 565 -23.94 -0.06 -5.08
C GLY A 565 -23.65 1.43 -4.87
N ILE A 566 -22.94 1.82 -3.81
CA ILE A 566 -22.71 3.23 -3.46
C ILE A 566 -21.32 3.66 -3.93
N GLY A 567 -21.29 4.51 -4.96
CA GLY A 567 -20.06 5.05 -5.55
C GLY A 567 -20.21 6.44 -6.17
N THR A 568 -21.40 7.03 -6.14
CA THR A 568 -21.66 8.37 -6.69
C THR A 568 -22.59 9.17 -5.75
N PRO A 569 -22.66 10.50 -5.91
CA PRO A 569 -23.54 11.34 -5.10
C PRO A 569 -25.02 10.93 -5.17
N GLU A 570 -25.49 10.47 -6.33
CA GLU A 570 -26.87 10.05 -6.57
C GLU A 570 -27.17 8.73 -5.86
N SER A 571 -26.25 7.76 -5.92
CA SER A 571 -26.41 6.49 -5.20
C SER A 571 -26.46 6.71 -3.69
N ALA A 572 -25.61 7.58 -3.15
CA ALA A 572 -25.62 7.97 -1.75
C ALA A 572 -26.88 8.78 -1.37
N ALA A 573 -27.33 9.70 -2.23
CA ALA A 573 -28.57 10.45 -2.04
C ALA A 573 -29.79 9.52 -1.98
N ALA A 574 -29.88 8.55 -2.88
CA ALA A 574 -30.93 7.54 -2.89
C ALA A 574 -30.93 6.73 -1.58
N SER A 575 -29.77 6.35 -1.06
CA SER A 575 -29.64 5.67 0.24
C SER A 575 -30.20 6.49 1.39
N TYR A 576 -29.86 7.78 1.48
CA TYR A 576 -30.39 8.65 2.54
C TYR A 576 -31.89 8.95 2.37
N LEU A 577 -32.40 9.07 1.14
CA LEU A 577 -33.83 9.23 0.87
C LEU A 577 -34.65 7.99 1.27
N LEU A 578 -34.08 6.79 1.16
CA LEU A 578 -34.66 5.56 1.72
C LEU A 578 -34.59 5.50 3.26
N GLY A 579 -33.92 6.47 3.88
CA GLY A 579 -33.79 6.67 5.31
C GLY A 579 -32.64 5.89 5.95
N ALA A 580 -31.55 5.67 5.23
CA ALA A 580 -30.32 5.16 5.82
C ALA A 580 -29.80 6.12 6.91
N ASP A 581 -29.50 5.60 8.09
CA ASP A 581 -28.88 6.33 9.19
C ASP A 581 -27.39 6.61 8.90
N PHE A 582 -26.75 5.80 8.06
CA PHE A 582 -25.41 6.02 7.51
C PHE A 582 -25.25 5.24 6.19
N ILE A 583 -24.25 5.60 5.38
CA ILE A 583 -23.86 4.82 4.19
C ILE A 583 -22.51 4.16 4.41
N MET A 584 -22.26 3.07 3.69
CA MET A 584 -20.98 2.39 3.69
C MET A 584 -20.50 2.08 2.27
N THR A 585 -19.23 2.38 2.01
CA THR A 585 -18.56 2.11 0.72
C THR A 585 -17.50 1.02 0.86
N GLY A 586 -17.17 0.37 -0.26
CA GLY A 586 -16.15 -0.67 -0.34
C GLY A 586 -15.33 -0.58 -1.63
N SER A 587 -15.93 -0.90 -2.79
CA SER A 587 -15.21 -0.98 -4.08
C SER A 587 -14.46 0.30 -4.46
N VAL A 588 -15.02 1.49 -4.16
CA VAL A 588 -14.33 2.77 -4.41
C VAL A 588 -13.06 2.91 -3.56
N ASN A 589 -13.07 2.38 -2.33
CA ASN A 589 -11.94 2.44 -1.42
C ASN A 589 -10.81 1.50 -1.85
N GLN A 590 -11.10 0.41 -2.57
CA GLN A 590 -10.06 -0.48 -3.08
C GLN A 590 -9.19 0.18 -4.18
N CYS A 591 -9.76 1.10 -4.94
CA CYS A 591 -9.08 1.86 -5.99
C CYS A 591 -8.50 3.17 -5.42
N THR A 592 -7.76 3.08 -4.31
CA THR A 592 -7.10 4.21 -3.65
C THR A 592 -5.63 3.92 -3.39
N LEU A 593 -4.84 4.96 -3.14
CA LEU A 593 -3.43 4.82 -2.82
C LEU A 593 -3.22 3.94 -1.58
N GLU A 594 -4.04 4.13 -0.54
CA GLU A 594 -3.88 3.47 0.75
C GLU A 594 -4.26 1.98 0.74
N ALA A 595 -5.13 1.53 -0.17
CA ALA A 595 -5.62 0.16 -0.17
C ALA A 595 -4.48 -0.88 -0.33
N GLY A 596 -4.51 -1.93 0.48
CA GLY A 596 -3.53 -3.02 0.53
C GLY A 596 -3.69 -4.04 -0.61
N THR A 597 -3.76 -3.56 -1.85
CA THR A 597 -3.79 -4.38 -3.06
C THR A 597 -2.73 -3.92 -4.05
N SER A 598 -2.37 -4.75 -5.02
CA SER A 598 -1.28 -4.44 -5.94
C SER A 598 -1.59 -3.26 -6.87
N ASN A 599 -0.55 -2.56 -7.33
CA ASN A 599 -0.68 -1.49 -8.30
C ASN A 599 -1.32 -1.99 -9.61
N SER A 600 -1.01 -3.22 -10.03
CA SER A 600 -1.59 -3.82 -11.24
C SER A 600 -3.10 -4.04 -11.10
N VAL A 601 -3.60 -4.42 -9.92
CA VAL A 601 -5.04 -4.45 -9.62
C VAL A 601 -5.63 -3.04 -9.69
N LYS A 602 -5.00 -2.03 -9.08
CA LYS A 602 -5.50 -0.65 -9.11
C LYS A 602 -5.53 -0.07 -10.52
N ASP A 603 -4.55 -0.39 -11.37
CA ASP A 603 -4.49 -0.03 -12.79
C ASP A 603 -5.64 -0.71 -13.60
N MET A 604 -6.14 -1.87 -13.17
CA MET A 604 -7.33 -2.49 -13.78
C MET A 604 -8.63 -1.88 -13.26
N LEU A 605 -8.70 -1.62 -11.95
CA LEU A 605 -9.85 -1.02 -11.26
C LEU A 605 -10.15 0.41 -11.74
N VAL A 606 -9.14 1.20 -12.11
CA VAL A 606 -9.35 2.57 -12.61
C VAL A 606 -10.04 2.59 -13.99
N GLU A 607 -9.84 1.54 -14.79
CA GLU A 607 -10.34 1.44 -16.16
C GLU A 607 -11.72 0.80 -16.28
N MET A 608 -12.24 0.18 -15.22
CA MET A 608 -13.50 -0.53 -15.28
C MET A 608 -14.71 0.41 -15.39
N ASN A 609 -15.77 -0.08 -16.03
CA ASN A 609 -17.07 0.55 -16.13
C ASN A 609 -18.14 -0.29 -15.38
N ILE A 610 -19.38 0.19 -15.31
CA ILE A 610 -20.48 -0.40 -14.54
C ILE A 610 -20.72 -1.87 -14.93
N GLN A 611 -20.64 -2.19 -16.22
CA GLN A 611 -20.86 -3.53 -16.75
C GLN A 611 -19.67 -4.47 -16.58
N ASP A 612 -18.54 -4.03 -16.04
CA ASP A 612 -17.27 -4.76 -16.08
C ASP A 612 -17.06 -5.70 -14.87
N THR A 613 -18.13 -6.04 -14.17
CA THR A 613 -18.16 -7.10 -13.14
C THR A 613 -18.93 -8.33 -13.62
N ASP A 614 -18.69 -9.45 -12.95
CA ASP A 614 -19.47 -10.67 -13.06
C ASP A 614 -19.54 -11.39 -11.71
N TYR A 615 -20.39 -12.41 -11.63
CA TYR A 615 -20.47 -13.27 -10.46
C TYR A 615 -19.73 -14.59 -10.70
N ALA A 616 -18.82 -14.92 -9.79
CA ALA A 616 -18.08 -16.18 -9.76
C ALA A 616 -18.45 -17.00 -8.52
N PRO A 617 -18.24 -18.33 -8.51
CA PRO A 617 -18.24 -19.12 -7.27
C PRO A 617 -17.28 -18.52 -6.24
N ALA A 618 -17.65 -18.59 -4.97
CA ALA A 618 -16.75 -18.35 -3.86
C ALA A 618 -15.78 -19.53 -3.71
N GLY A 619 -14.53 -19.27 -3.27
CA GLY A 619 -13.57 -20.33 -2.99
C GLY A 619 -13.87 -21.02 -1.65
N ASP A 620 -14.26 -20.23 -0.66
CA ASP A 620 -14.93 -20.67 0.55
C ASP A 620 -16.39 -21.05 0.25
N LEU A 621 -16.89 -22.09 0.92
CA LEU A 621 -18.22 -22.66 0.63
C LEU A 621 -18.44 -22.98 -0.87
N PHE A 622 -17.37 -23.25 -1.61
CA PHE A 622 -17.39 -23.56 -3.06
C PHE A 622 -18.40 -24.66 -3.37
N GLU A 623 -18.45 -25.68 -2.52
CA GLU A 623 -19.33 -26.84 -2.65
C GLU A 623 -20.83 -26.46 -2.57
N MET A 624 -21.17 -25.38 -1.87
CA MET A 624 -22.54 -24.86 -1.74
C MET A 624 -22.94 -23.92 -2.88
N GLY A 625 -22.01 -23.56 -3.76
CA GLY A 625 -22.28 -22.68 -4.90
C GLY A 625 -22.50 -21.22 -4.54
N THR A 626 -22.03 -20.79 -3.36
CA THR A 626 -21.99 -19.38 -2.95
C THR A 626 -21.30 -18.55 -4.02
N LYS A 627 -21.72 -17.30 -4.19
CA LYS A 627 -21.24 -16.42 -5.24
C LYS A 627 -20.56 -15.18 -4.66
N ILE A 628 -19.54 -14.75 -5.36
CA ILE A 628 -18.85 -13.48 -5.16
C ILE A 628 -18.98 -12.60 -6.41
N GLN A 629 -19.01 -11.29 -6.23
CA GLN A 629 -18.93 -10.34 -7.34
C GLN A 629 -17.48 -9.87 -7.54
N VAL A 630 -17.00 -9.99 -8.77
CA VAL A 630 -15.59 -9.80 -9.15
C VAL A 630 -15.45 -9.00 -10.44
N LEU A 631 -14.28 -8.39 -10.65
CA LEU A 631 -13.91 -7.76 -11.90
C LEU A 631 -13.81 -8.81 -13.02
N LYS A 632 -14.39 -8.50 -14.19
CA LYS A 632 -14.25 -9.33 -15.40
C LYS A 632 -13.42 -8.69 -16.50
N LYS A 633 -13.35 -7.36 -16.55
CA LYS A 633 -12.61 -6.67 -17.61
C LYS A 633 -11.13 -7.00 -17.54
N GLY A 634 -10.61 -7.56 -18.64
CA GLY A 634 -9.21 -7.95 -18.75
C GLY A 634 -8.82 -9.20 -17.94
N LEU A 635 -9.79 -9.95 -17.41
CA LEU A 635 -9.56 -11.13 -16.57
C LEU A 635 -10.36 -12.33 -17.05
N PHE A 636 -9.74 -13.51 -17.04
CA PHE A 636 -10.41 -14.78 -17.28
C PHE A 636 -10.96 -15.41 -15.99
N PHE A 637 -10.56 -14.92 -14.81
CA PHE A 637 -10.96 -15.48 -13.52
C PHE A 637 -12.47 -15.80 -13.42
N PRO A 638 -13.42 -14.89 -13.72
CA PRO A 638 -14.84 -15.20 -13.51
C PRO A 638 -15.35 -16.33 -14.41
N ALA A 639 -14.91 -16.37 -15.66
CA ALA A 639 -15.27 -17.43 -16.61
C ALA A 639 -14.65 -18.78 -16.20
N ARG A 640 -13.38 -18.76 -15.79
CA ARG A 640 -12.63 -19.93 -15.35
C ARG A 640 -13.18 -20.50 -14.05
N ALA A 641 -13.47 -19.65 -13.07
CA ALA A 641 -14.07 -20.05 -11.80
C ALA A 641 -15.45 -20.69 -12.00
N ASN A 642 -16.31 -20.11 -12.85
CA ASN A 642 -17.60 -20.72 -13.19
C ASN A 642 -17.44 -22.07 -13.91
N LYS A 643 -16.47 -22.20 -14.82
CA LYS A 643 -16.15 -23.48 -15.47
C LYS A 643 -15.73 -24.55 -14.45
N LEU A 644 -14.87 -24.21 -13.48
CA LEU A 644 -14.47 -25.14 -12.41
C LEU A 644 -15.69 -25.62 -11.61
N PHE A 645 -16.58 -24.72 -11.22
CA PHE A 645 -17.80 -25.10 -10.49
C PHE A 645 -18.76 -25.94 -11.33
N ASP A 646 -18.91 -25.62 -12.61
CA ASP A 646 -19.69 -26.43 -13.55
C ASP A 646 -19.14 -27.85 -13.69
N LEU A 647 -17.82 -28.01 -13.79
CA LEU A 647 -17.18 -29.32 -13.81
C LEU A 647 -17.37 -30.05 -12.49
N TYR A 648 -17.19 -29.36 -11.36
CA TYR A 648 -17.42 -29.93 -10.03
C TYR A 648 -18.86 -30.44 -9.87
N ARG A 649 -19.87 -29.75 -10.40
CA ARG A 649 -21.26 -30.21 -10.32
C ARG A 649 -21.56 -31.42 -11.20
N ARG A 650 -20.84 -31.60 -12.30
CA ARG A 650 -21.14 -32.62 -13.32
C ARG A 650 -20.42 -33.95 -13.10
N TYR A 651 -19.24 -33.93 -12.48
CA TYR A 651 -18.36 -35.11 -12.37
C TYR A 651 -18.02 -35.43 -10.92
N GLU A 652 -17.93 -36.71 -10.55
CA GLU A 652 -17.70 -37.13 -9.16
C GLU A 652 -16.22 -37.17 -8.76
N SER A 653 -15.32 -37.11 -9.73
CA SER A 653 -13.88 -37.12 -9.51
C SER A 653 -13.10 -36.38 -10.60
N LEU A 654 -11.82 -36.09 -10.33
CA LEU A 654 -10.89 -35.57 -11.33
C LEU A 654 -10.65 -36.56 -12.48
N ASP A 655 -10.87 -37.86 -12.25
CA ASP A 655 -10.66 -38.96 -13.21
C ASP A 655 -11.79 -39.12 -14.23
N GLU A 656 -12.97 -38.62 -13.90
CA GLU A 656 -14.12 -38.60 -14.81
C GLU A 656 -14.14 -37.38 -15.74
N LEU A 657 -13.22 -36.43 -15.56
CA LEU A 657 -13.16 -35.24 -16.40
C LEU A 657 -12.89 -35.60 -17.87
N PRO A 658 -13.65 -35.06 -18.83
CA PRO A 658 -13.36 -35.24 -20.25
C PRO A 658 -11.93 -34.80 -20.57
N VAL A 659 -11.23 -35.55 -21.43
CA VAL A 659 -9.81 -35.30 -21.79
C VAL A 659 -9.58 -33.84 -22.19
N LYS A 660 -10.50 -33.24 -22.96
CA LYS A 660 -10.44 -31.84 -23.36
C LYS A 660 -10.47 -30.87 -22.17
N ASP A 661 -11.36 -31.10 -21.21
CA ASP A 661 -11.49 -30.25 -20.03
C ASP A 661 -10.28 -30.44 -19.10
N ARG A 662 -9.84 -31.68 -18.86
CA ARG A 662 -8.61 -31.97 -18.08
C ARG A 662 -7.39 -31.26 -18.67
N THR A 663 -7.15 -31.42 -19.98
CA THR A 663 -6.02 -30.78 -20.68
C THR A 663 -6.10 -29.26 -20.55
N GLN A 664 -7.28 -28.68 -20.73
CA GLN A 664 -7.48 -27.24 -20.57
C GLN A 664 -7.15 -26.76 -19.15
N LEU A 665 -7.60 -27.48 -18.13
CA LEU A 665 -7.30 -27.13 -16.73
C LEU A 665 -5.79 -27.17 -16.46
N GLU A 666 -5.12 -28.24 -16.88
CA GLU A 666 -3.69 -28.44 -16.64
C GLU A 666 -2.82 -27.41 -17.36
N GLU A 667 -3.13 -27.10 -18.63
CA GLU A 667 -2.31 -26.17 -19.42
C GLU A 667 -2.62 -24.69 -19.16
N ARG A 668 -3.90 -24.35 -18.91
CA ARG A 668 -4.34 -22.94 -18.90
C ARG A 668 -4.65 -22.41 -17.51
N TYR A 669 -5.16 -23.24 -16.59
CA TYR A 669 -5.63 -22.80 -15.27
C TYR A 669 -4.56 -23.02 -14.22
N PHE A 670 -4.07 -24.26 -14.11
CA PHE A 670 -3.12 -24.67 -13.08
C PHE A 670 -1.67 -24.63 -13.55
N LYS A 671 -1.44 -24.63 -14.87
CA LYS A 671 -0.10 -24.71 -15.50
C LYS A 671 0.73 -25.89 -14.96
N ASN A 672 0.05 -26.97 -14.57
CA ASN A 672 0.62 -28.18 -13.99
C ASN A 672 -0.43 -29.31 -14.05
N SER A 673 -0.01 -30.56 -13.90
CA SER A 673 -0.94 -31.70 -13.84
C SER A 673 -1.83 -31.60 -12.59
N LEU A 674 -3.10 -32.02 -12.69
CA LEU A 674 -4.04 -31.97 -11.56
C LEU A 674 -3.56 -32.84 -10.39
N GLN A 675 -2.82 -33.90 -10.69
CA GLN A 675 -2.20 -34.76 -9.67
C GLN A 675 -1.06 -34.04 -8.94
N THR A 676 -0.16 -33.37 -9.66
CA THR A 676 0.93 -32.59 -9.03
C THR A 676 0.39 -31.43 -8.19
N VAL A 677 -0.68 -30.76 -8.65
CA VAL A 677 -1.37 -29.74 -7.85
C VAL A 677 -1.87 -30.35 -6.55
N PHE A 678 -2.55 -31.50 -6.61
CA PHE A 678 -3.03 -32.20 -5.43
C PHE A 678 -1.90 -32.61 -4.48
N ASP A 679 -0.83 -33.21 -5.01
CA ASP A 679 0.32 -33.67 -4.23
C ASP A 679 1.01 -32.52 -3.49
N THR A 680 1.03 -31.33 -4.10
CA THR A 680 1.56 -30.11 -3.46
C THR A 680 0.64 -29.63 -2.33
N LEU A 681 -0.68 -29.66 -2.54
CA LEU A 681 -1.66 -29.20 -1.56
C LEU A 681 -1.65 -30.05 -0.28
N ILE A 682 -1.55 -31.37 -0.41
CA ILE A 682 -1.61 -32.27 0.75
C ILE A 682 -0.37 -32.17 1.65
N GLN A 683 0.77 -31.70 1.15
CA GLN A 683 1.98 -31.48 1.98
C GLN A 683 1.79 -30.43 3.07
N GLN A 684 0.79 -29.55 2.91
CA GLN A 684 0.52 -28.42 3.81
C GLN A 684 -0.76 -28.62 4.64
N LYS A 685 -1.33 -29.83 4.64
CA LYS A 685 -2.61 -30.16 5.29
C LYS A 685 -2.39 -31.12 6.46
N ASP A 686 -3.30 -31.05 7.43
CA ASP A 686 -3.28 -31.97 8.57
C ASP A 686 -3.60 -33.42 8.13
N PRO A 687 -3.11 -34.44 8.84
CA PRO A 687 -3.31 -35.85 8.46
C PRO A 687 -4.77 -36.27 8.24
N ALA A 688 -5.70 -35.68 9.00
CA ALA A 688 -7.13 -35.94 8.85
C ALA A 688 -7.69 -35.45 7.50
N GLU A 689 -7.25 -34.27 7.05
CA GLU A 689 -7.65 -33.68 5.78
C GLU A 689 -7.04 -34.44 4.59
N ILE A 690 -5.80 -34.90 4.72
CA ILE A 690 -5.14 -35.76 3.73
C ILE A 690 -5.92 -37.08 3.60
N SER A 691 -6.24 -37.73 4.71
CA SER A 691 -7.00 -38.99 4.73
C SER A 691 -8.35 -38.84 4.06
N LYS A 692 -9.11 -37.79 4.40
CA LYS A 692 -10.40 -37.46 3.79
C LYS A 692 -10.28 -37.24 2.28
N ALA A 693 -9.27 -36.50 1.84
CA ALA A 693 -9.04 -36.24 0.41
C ALA A 693 -8.68 -37.50 -0.38
N LEU A 694 -7.90 -38.41 0.20
CA LEU A 694 -7.57 -39.69 -0.44
C LEU A 694 -8.76 -40.66 -0.52
N GLN A 695 -9.69 -40.59 0.45
CA GLN A 695 -10.87 -41.48 0.50
C GLN A 695 -12.08 -40.96 -0.29
N HIS A 696 -12.18 -39.65 -0.49
CA HIS A 696 -13.34 -39.02 -1.14
C HIS A 696 -12.93 -38.27 -2.42
N PRO A 697 -13.06 -38.88 -3.61
CA PRO A 697 -12.63 -38.29 -4.89
C PRO A 697 -13.23 -36.90 -5.17
N LYS A 698 -14.50 -36.69 -4.78
CA LYS A 698 -15.18 -35.40 -4.90
C LYS A 698 -14.53 -34.32 -4.05
N TYR A 699 -14.10 -34.68 -2.84
CA TYR A 699 -13.41 -33.76 -1.94
C TYR A 699 -12.01 -33.43 -2.46
N LYS A 700 -11.27 -34.42 -2.98
CA LYS A 700 -10.01 -34.18 -3.71
C LYS A 700 -10.20 -33.19 -4.85
N MET A 701 -11.25 -33.36 -5.65
CA MET A 701 -11.59 -32.45 -6.75
C MET A 701 -11.88 -31.04 -6.23
N SER A 702 -12.65 -30.88 -5.15
CA SER A 702 -12.93 -29.56 -4.59
C SER A 702 -11.67 -28.89 -4.06
N LEU A 703 -10.77 -29.61 -3.39
CA LEU A 703 -9.49 -29.08 -2.92
C LEU A 703 -8.61 -28.55 -4.06
N VAL A 704 -8.45 -29.35 -5.13
CA VAL A 704 -7.68 -28.92 -6.31
C VAL A 704 -8.32 -27.67 -6.92
N PHE A 705 -9.63 -27.63 -7.10
CA PHE A 705 -10.31 -26.48 -7.67
C PHE A 705 -10.21 -25.24 -6.79
N LYS A 706 -10.36 -25.38 -5.47
CA LYS A 706 -10.23 -24.29 -4.48
C LYS A 706 -8.84 -23.67 -4.48
N SER A 707 -7.79 -24.44 -4.81
CA SER A 707 -6.43 -23.90 -4.94
C SER A 707 -6.27 -22.87 -6.06
N TYR A 708 -7.10 -22.96 -7.11
CA TYR A 708 -7.14 -21.94 -8.16
C TYR A 708 -7.58 -20.59 -7.60
N PHE A 709 -8.58 -20.56 -6.72
CA PHE A 709 -9.10 -19.34 -6.11
C PHE A 709 -8.05 -18.71 -5.18
N SER A 710 -7.43 -19.50 -4.28
CA SER A 710 -6.39 -18.99 -3.39
C SER A 710 -5.16 -18.49 -4.15
N GLY A 711 -4.75 -19.19 -5.19
CA GLY A 711 -3.67 -18.76 -6.09
C GLY A 711 -4.01 -17.46 -6.82
N SER A 712 -5.20 -17.38 -7.40
CA SER A 712 -5.73 -16.20 -8.11
C SER A 712 -5.80 -14.96 -7.21
N MET A 713 -6.20 -15.13 -5.95
CA MET A 713 -6.25 -14.05 -4.97
C MET A 713 -4.84 -13.61 -4.55
N THR A 714 -3.96 -14.55 -4.22
CA THR A 714 -2.57 -14.27 -3.83
C THR A 714 -1.83 -13.54 -4.95
N ALA A 715 -2.08 -13.94 -6.20
CA ALA A 715 -1.56 -13.28 -7.39
C ALA A 715 -1.99 -11.81 -7.48
N ALA A 716 -3.28 -11.55 -7.28
CA ALA A 716 -3.85 -10.21 -7.32
C ALA A 716 -3.26 -9.32 -6.22
N LEU A 717 -3.11 -9.84 -5.00
CA LEU A 717 -2.54 -9.11 -3.87
C LEU A 717 -1.04 -8.81 -4.06
N SER A 718 -0.26 -9.78 -4.54
CA SER A 718 1.18 -9.64 -4.77
C SER A 718 1.55 -8.90 -6.05
N GLY A 719 0.62 -8.76 -6.99
CA GLY A 719 0.91 -8.16 -8.29
C GLY A 719 1.71 -9.08 -9.22
N ASN A 720 1.62 -10.41 -9.05
CA ASN A 720 2.32 -11.38 -9.90
C ASN A 720 1.85 -11.27 -11.37
N LEU A 721 2.73 -10.79 -12.26
CA LEU A 721 2.37 -10.52 -13.66
C LEU A 721 2.24 -11.79 -14.51
N GLU A 722 2.81 -12.92 -14.10
CA GLU A 722 2.78 -14.18 -14.88
C GLU A 722 1.40 -14.85 -14.90
N ILE A 723 0.57 -14.53 -13.91
CA ILE A 723 -0.80 -15.02 -13.73
C ILE A 723 -1.80 -13.87 -13.64
N LYS A 724 -1.45 -12.72 -14.23
CA LYS A 724 -2.28 -11.50 -14.25
C LYS A 724 -3.69 -11.75 -14.77
N GLU A 725 -3.83 -12.58 -15.80
CA GLU A 725 -5.13 -12.87 -16.43
C GLU A 725 -6.11 -13.60 -15.48
N ASP A 726 -5.58 -14.20 -14.41
CA ASP A 726 -6.33 -15.01 -13.45
C ASP A 726 -6.54 -14.30 -12.11
N TYR A 727 -6.23 -13.01 -12.00
CA TYR A 727 -6.48 -12.28 -10.75
C TYR A 727 -7.93 -12.41 -10.30
N GLN A 728 -8.11 -12.76 -9.04
CA GLN A 728 -9.40 -12.65 -8.38
C GLN A 728 -9.49 -11.27 -7.71
N VAL A 729 -10.19 -10.33 -8.35
CA VAL A 729 -10.39 -8.98 -7.81
C VAL A 729 -11.85 -8.80 -7.45
N HIS A 730 -12.17 -8.75 -6.17
CA HIS A 730 -13.54 -8.46 -5.71
C HIS A 730 -13.88 -7.01 -6.06
N CYS A 731 -14.93 -6.78 -6.83
CA CYS A 731 -15.34 -5.43 -7.19
C CYS A 731 -16.82 -5.41 -7.57
N SER A 732 -17.46 -4.25 -7.49
CA SER A 732 -18.87 -4.04 -7.83
C SER A 732 -19.03 -2.90 -8.85
N PRO A 733 -20.21 -2.79 -9.50
CA PRO A 733 -20.54 -1.69 -10.39
C PRO A 733 -20.43 -0.29 -9.76
N ALA A 734 -20.44 -0.19 -8.42
CA ALA A 734 -20.25 1.06 -7.71
C ALA A 734 -18.93 1.77 -8.10
N LEU A 735 -17.83 1.00 -8.27
CA LEU A 735 -16.57 1.58 -8.72
C LEU A 735 -16.64 2.00 -10.19
N GLY A 736 -17.32 1.23 -11.04
CA GLY A 736 -17.55 1.62 -12.44
C GLY A 736 -18.32 2.94 -12.56
N ALA A 737 -19.34 3.13 -11.71
CA ALA A 737 -20.10 4.38 -11.62
C ALA A 737 -19.24 5.54 -11.12
N PHE A 738 -18.43 5.30 -10.06
CA PHE A 738 -17.46 6.28 -9.58
C PHE A 738 -16.47 6.69 -10.67
N ASN A 739 -15.91 5.72 -11.41
CA ASN A 739 -14.97 5.97 -12.51
C ASN A 739 -15.58 6.85 -13.61
N GLN A 740 -16.87 6.66 -13.94
CA GLN A 740 -17.56 7.53 -14.89
C GLN A 740 -17.76 8.95 -14.33
N TRP A 741 -18.14 9.06 -13.05
CA TRP A 741 -18.37 10.34 -12.40
C TRP A 741 -17.10 11.19 -12.32
N VAL A 742 -15.95 10.59 -12.01
CA VAL A 742 -14.67 11.31 -11.90
C VAL A 742 -13.84 11.31 -13.20
N LYS A 743 -14.44 10.91 -14.32
CA LYS A 743 -13.76 10.87 -15.62
C LYS A 743 -13.38 12.28 -16.08
N GLY A 744 -12.13 12.46 -16.52
CA GLY A 744 -11.63 13.76 -16.98
C GLY A 744 -11.21 14.71 -15.85
N THR A 745 -11.17 14.23 -14.62
CA THR A 745 -10.79 15.01 -13.43
C THR A 745 -9.42 14.57 -12.91
N ALA A 746 -8.86 15.30 -11.94
CA ALA A 746 -7.61 14.88 -11.28
C ALA A 746 -7.76 13.55 -10.52
N LEU A 747 -8.98 13.11 -10.20
CA LEU A 747 -9.26 11.82 -9.56
C LEU A 747 -9.40 10.67 -10.57
N HIS A 748 -9.32 10.93 -11.88
CA HIS A 748 -9.33 9.87 -12.87
C HIS A 748 -8.20 8.85 -12.62
N PRO A 749 -6.91 9.23 -12.49
CA PRO A 749 -5.84 8.30 -12.10
C PRO A 749 -6.00 7.84 -10.65
N TRP A 750 -5.93 6.53 -10.40
CA TRP A 750 -6.04 6.01 -9.03
C TRP A 750 -4.91 6.49 -8.09
N ARG A 751 -3.77 6.90 -8.65
CA ARG A 751 -2.63 7.44 -7.88
C ARG A 751 -2.98 8.75 -7.15
N ASN A 752 -4.01 9.46 -7.61
CA ASN A 752 -4.53 10.66 -6.97
C ASN A 752 -5.76 10.38 -6.10
N ARG A 753 -6.17 9.11 -5.96
CA ARG A 753 -7.35 8.73 -5.19
C ARG A 753 -6.95 8.41 -3.77
N HIS A 754 -7.35 9.27 -2.85
CA HIS A 754 -7.23 9.04 -1.41
C HIS A 754 -8.59 8.71 -0.80
N ALA A 755 -8.64 7.71 0.09
CA ALA A 755 -9.91 7.18 0.60
C ALA A 755 -10.75 8.22 1.38
N ASP A 756 -10.11 9.06 2.19
CA ASP A 756 -10.73 10.18 2.91
C ASP A 756 -11.26 11.26 1.98
N GLU A 757 -10.50 11.60 0.94
CA GLU A 757 -10.87 12.61 -0.06
C GLU A 757 -12.09 12.15 -0.88
N ILE A 758 -12.14 10.88 -1.27
CA ILE A 758 -13.31 10.28 -1.93
C ILE A 758 -14.52 10.30 -0.99
N ALA A 759 -14.36 9.90 0.27
CA ALA A 759 -15.45 9.90 1.24
C ALA A 759 -16.01 11.32 1.46
N MET A 760 -15.13 12.31 1.61
CA MET A 760 -15.52 13.72 1.71
C MET A 760 -16.24 14.21 0.45
N LEU A 761 -15.69 13.91 -0.73
CA LEU A 761 -16.26 14.32 -2.00
C LEU A 761 -17.67 13.74 -2.19
N LEU A 762 -17.86 12.45 -1.90
CA LEU A 762 -19.17 11.80 -1.93
C LEU A 762 -20.15 12.51 -1.00
N MET A 763 -19.80 12.67 0.28
CA MET A 763 -20.71 13.27 1.27
C MET A 763 -21.10 14.71 0.93
N LEU A 764 -20.15 15.52 0.46
CA LEU A 764 -20.40 16.92 0.08
C LEU A 764 -21.24 17.02 -1.18
N SER A 765 -20.91 16.24 -2.21
CA SER A 765 -21.64 16.23 -3.47
C SER A 765 -23.06 15.69 -3.29
N THR A 766 -23.27 14.72 -2.41
CA THR A 766 -24.60 14.22 -2.05
C THR A 766 -25.46 15.31 -1.40
N ALA A 767 -24.89 16.13 -0.51
CA ALA A 767 -25.62 17.22 0.11
C ALA A 767 -26.07 18.27 -0.91
N VAL A 768 -25.18 18.62 -1.85
CA VAL A 768 -25.49 19.52 -2.97
C VAL A 768 -26.58 18.93 -3.86
N TYR A 769 -26.43 17.67 -4.27
CA TYR A 769 -27.39 16.96 -5.10
C TYR A 769 -28.80 16.96 -4.49
N LEU A 770 -28.91 16.65 -3.19
CA LEU A 770 -30.19 16.67 -2.49
C LEU A 770 -30.77 18.08 -2.38
N GLY A 771 -29.93 19.10 -2.13
CA GLY A 771 -30.38 20.49 -2.04
C GLY A 771 -30.98 20.98 -3.35
N ASP A 772 -30.35 20.66 -4.47
CA ASP A 772 -30.85 20.95 -5.81
C ASP A 772 -32.13 20.15 -6.12
N PHE A 773 -32.14 18.86 -5.80
CA PHE A 773 -33.30 17.99 -5.99
C PHE A 773 -34.54 18.56 -5.28
N PHE A 774 -34.45 18.89 -3.99
CA PHE A 774 -35.57 19.46 -3.24
C PHE A 774 -36.02 20.83 -3.76
N THR A 775 -35.09 21.64 -4.27
CA THR A 775 -35.44 22.94 -4.88
C THR A 775 -36.23 22.76 -6.18
N SER A 776 -35.92 21.72 -6.95
CA SER A 776 -36.63 21.42 -8.20
C SER A 776 -38.09 20.96 -8.00
N LEU A 777 -38.42 20.45 -6.81
CA LEU A 777 -39.78 20.03 -6.44
C LEU A 777 -40.67 21.28 -6.29
N GLY A 778 -41.33 21.69 -7.36
CA GLY A 778 -42.21 22.87 -7.39
C GLY A 778 -42.11 23.71 -8.66
N SER A 779 -41.05 23.53 -9.45
CA SER A 779 -40.95 24.11 -10.81
C SER A 779 -41.67 23.21 -11.82
N SER A 780 -42.60 23.76 -12.61
CA SER A 780 -43.44 23.05 -13.58
C SER A 780 -42.71 22.59 -14.87
N GLY A 781 -41.38 22.68 -14.91
CA GLY A 781 -40.56 22.19 -16.01
C GLY A 781 -39.86 20.89 -15.65
N ILE A 782 -39.47 20.12 -16.67
CA ILE A 782 -38.33 19.19 -16.54
C ILE A 782 -37.20 20.04 -15.94
N PRO A 783 -36.60 19.65 -14.79
CA PRO A 783 -35.54 20.45 -14.18
C PRO A 783 -34.52 20.77 -15.28
N PRO A 784 -34.23 22.05 -15.55
CA PRO A 784 -33.36 22.39 -16.65
C PRO A 784 -32.05 21.66 -16.43
N SER A 785 -31.56 20.98 -17.47
CA SER A 785 -30.22 20.38 -17.51
C SER A 785 -29.08 21.42 -17.40
N ARG A 786 -29.39 22.62 -16.89
CA ARG A 786 -28.53 23.81 -16.88
C ARG A 786 -28.68 24.53 -15.56
N LYS A 787 -27.77 24.21 -14.66
CA LYS A 787 -26.94 25.16 -13.87
C LYS A 787 -25.91 24.47 -12.95
N THR A 788 -25.88 23.13 -12.91
CA THR A 788 -24.94 22.34 -12.08
C THR A 788 -24.27 21.16 -12.83
N GLU A 789 -23.99 21.30 -14.13
CA GLU A 789 -23.20 20.29 -14.88
C GLU A 789 -21.81 20.03 -14.25
N GLN A 790 -21.27 20.99 -13.49
CA GLN A 790 -19.92 20.95 -12.91
C GLN A 790 -19.76 20.02 -11.68
N VAL A 791 -20.80 19.82 -10.87
CA VAL A 791 -20.80 18.87 -9.71
C VAL A 791 -20.97 17.43 -10.16
N LEU A 792 -21.77 17.25 -11.21
CA LEU A 792 -22.22 15.94 -11.70
C LEU A 792 -21.25 15.30 -12.69
N THR A 793 -20.33 16.08 -13.27
CA THR A 793 -19.30 15.59 -14.22
C THR A 793 -17.90 15.57 -13.62
N GLY A 794 -17.75 15.98 -12.35
CA GLY A 794 -16.48 16.08 -11.63
C GLY A 794 -15.45 17.06 -12.23
N SER A 795 -15.76 17.70 -13.36
CA SER A 795 -14.83 18.53 -14.12
C SER A 795 -15.14 20.01 -13.87
N VAL A 796 -14.26 20.70 -13.14
CA VAL A 796 -14.24 22.16 -13.12
C VAL A 796 -12.80 22.63 -13.28
N ILE A 797 -12.57 23.39 -14.36
CA ILE A 797 -11.37 24.21 -14.60
C ILE A 797 -11.38 25.39 -13.63
#